data_AF-A0A1V5WYB5-F1
#
_entry.id   AF-A0A1V5WYB5-F1
#
_cell.length_a   1.000
_cell.length_b   1.000
_cell.length_c   1.000
_cell.angle_alpha   90.00
_cell.angle_beta   90.00
_cell.angle_gamma   90.00
#
_symmetry.space_group_name_H-M   'P 1'
#
loop_
_entity.id
_entity.type
_entity.pdbx_description
1 polymer ?
#
loop_
_entity_poly.entity_id
_entity_poly.type
_entity_poly.pdbx_seq_one_letter_code
_entity_poly.pdbx_strand_id
1 'polypeptide(L)'
;MKKAFTLLEVIIIICVIGILFSFILANLGGSRSLAQDAVRKNDVSNLYKSIVGKQAVAGLSGYYEGSAAIKQGETPLSLEEYIRQFLKTTPYDPDPNRAYLYKGNGNDFSIAAILDDGTCFIKSTGPNLFGNETVCQQYLLGGLGMVENLMIINGTRVDLSWIIPDGIENPETAIICIESDDPISDFSNPPSDSELINEGVLIDVVVGDDKYRFDPETGNYYCKAFVYDSNVITNPGIPGSSPNTSTGGFSSPSSYSSASPSSSLGGSSGGSIPVASTSTPYSISGSSSSGGTTSNNFTIAPVRLPDGTGSLTVIWKPGFGSTHTIIRRLDNTPPSTDAPQSLTDGVEVHNDRNIVDALTTPIPYSHIDTGLSENLIYCYSAWSYDESTSSYSTGYVLACGAIPAADPEDFTLVGNNASIDLSWTKGHPSYRTIIRRNEGNVPPSTIDQGILIDNTTASSYSDTTAEAGKSYCYSIWSVNASTGAVSNGYLSQCGTLYRVSLPTNFIASNPTASSINLSWVKGSVGDKVVIRRSAGTAPQSLSEGTEIYRNSANSYIDNNSLNFNTSYCYSIWGYDSIKDQYSESFATACNTTTDPSGLTLLNAVDGMKGTGNGDKTAITGFAEIPVEYIEHNTSVHYTTSTNLGNDTADSSMLVVRYNGDVLIDAGATITPTTRKRGMFMYVDGALTVNGTISMTARGAANVPGDRILVLTDSGTSYEIPAVGGAGGAGRYRASGLPGAAGSNGGSGGGGAGGARNGTGGNGTAATSYSGGSAGGTSSNSAAPYGGAGGNGGGDCYSGASGAGAGNPGGSPNGGTGTGGLLIMALD
;
A
#
# COMPACT_ATOMS: atom_id res chain seq x y z
N MET A 1 -44.73 52.54 -2.76
CA MET A 1 -43.62 52.74 -1.80
C MET A 1 -42.51 51.77 -2.14
N LYS A 2 -41.40 52.25 -2.72
CA LYS A 2 -40.20 51.42 -2.96
C LYS A 2 -39.55 51.18 -1.59
N LYS A 3 -39.47 49.92 -1.15
CA LYS A 3 -38.72 49.54 0.05
C LYS A 3 -37.25 49.87 -0.21
N ALA A 4 -36.75 50.95 0.39
CA ALA A 4 -35.34 51.27 0.36
C ALA A 4 -34.60 50.26 1.26
N PHE A 5 -33.52 49.67 0.75
CA PHE A 5 -32.66 48.77 1.50
C PHE A 5 -32.08 49.50 2.71
N THR A 6 -32.01 48.81 3.83
CA THR A 6 -31.45 49.36 5.06
C THR A 6 -29.94 49.55 4.90
N LEU A 7 -29.40 50.56 5.59
CA LEU A 7 -27.96 50.89 5.52
C LEU A 7 -27.06 49.71 5.91
N LEU A 8 -27.56 48.82 6.78
CA LEU A 8 -26.89 47.58 7.18
C LEU A 8 -26.80 46.54 6.04
N GLU A 9 -27.87 46.37 5.27
CA GLU A 9 -27.87 45.44 4.12
C GLU A 9 -26.87 45.89 3.05
N VAL A 10 -26.76 47.20 2.82
CA VAL A 10 -25.79 47.74 1.86
C VAL A 10 -24.34 47.54 2.35
N ILE A 11 -24.06 47.71 3.64
CA ILE A 11 -22.72 47.48 4.20
C ILE A 11 -22.33 46.00 4.13
N ILE A 12 -23.25 45.07 4.44
CA ILE A 12 -22.97 43.63 4.35
C ILE A 12 -22.64 43.24 2.90
N ILE A 13 -23.37 43.75 1.92
CA ILE A 13 -23.12 43.47 0.49
C ILE A 13 -21.72 43.96 0.08
N ILE A 14 -21.32 45.17 0.48
CA ILE A 14 -20.01 45.72 0.12
C ILE A 14 -18.89 44.92 0.82
N CYS A 15 -19.07 44.49 2.06
CA CYS A 15 -18.13 43.63 2.76
C CYS A 15 -17.98 42.26 2.09
N VAL A 16 -19.08 41.63 1.67
CA VAL A 16 -19.05 40.33 0.97
C VAL A 16 -18.37 40.46 -0.40
N ILE A 17 -18.66 41.52 -1.15
CA ILE A 17 -17.98 41.80 -2.43
C ILE A 17 -16.48 42.03 -2.18
N GLY A 18 -16.10 42.78 -1.13
CA GLY A 18 -14.70 43.01 -0.78
C GLY A 18 -13.93 41.73 -0.43
N ILE A 19 -14.54 40.83 0.32
CA ILE A 19 -13.94 39.51 0.66
C ILE A 19 -13.81 38.65 -0.59
N LEU A 20 -14.85 38.57 -1.43
CA LEU A 20 -14.83 37.81 -2.68
C LEU A 20 -13.79 38.36 -3.67
N PHE A 21 -13.66 39.69 -3.79
CA PHE A 21 -12.69 40.33 -4.68
C PHE A 21 -11.24 40.09 -4.22
N SER A 22 -11.01 40.10 -2.91
CA SER A 22 -9.72 39.77 -2.29
C SER A 22 -9.33 38.31 -2.59
N PHE A 23 -10.30 37.39 -2.53
CA PHE A 23 -10.09 35.97 -2.81
C PHE A 23 -9.81 35.68 -4.30
N ILE A 24 -10.42 36.46 -5.21
CA ILE A 24 -10.19 36.36 -6.66
C ILE A 24 -8.81 36.89 -7.04
N LEU A 25 -8.38 38.04 -6.50
CA LEU A 25 -7.04 38.60 -6.76
C LEU A 25 -5.92 37.71 -6.21
N ALA A 26 -6.13 37.07 -5.05
CA ALA A 26 -5.17 36.12 -4.48
C ALA A 26 -4.98 34.85 -5.35
N ASN A 27 -5.98 34.45 -6.15
CA ASN A 27 -5.91 33.27 -7.02
C ASN A 27 -5.48 33.57 -8.47
N LEU A 28 -5.50 34.83 -8.92
CA LEU A 28 -5.14 35.21 -10.29
C LEU A 28 -3.62 35.30 -10.54
N GLY A 29 -2.82 35.57 -9.50
CA GLY A 29 -1.36 35.69 -9.61
C GLY A 29 -0.70 34.38 -10.05
N GLY A 30 -1.03 33.26 -9.39
CA GLY A 30 -0.45 31.95 -9.69
C GLY A 30 -0.97 31.33 -11.00
N SER A 31 -2.20 31.64 -11.41
CA SER A 31 -2.75 31.07 -12.66
C SER A 31 -2.16 31.70 -13.92
N ARG A 32 -1.68 32.96 -13.86
CA ARG A 32 -1.05 33.64 -15.01
C ARG A 32 0.37 33.12 -15.26
N SER A 33 1.16 32.96 -14.20
CA SER A 33 2.52 32.41 -14.31
C SER A 33 2.52 30.97 -14.84
N LEU A 34 1.62 30.12 -14.30
CA LEU A 34 1.46 28.74 -14.79
C LEU A 34 1.03 28.67 -16.27
N ALA A 35 0.18 29.58 -16.72
CA ALA A 35 -0.23 29.65 -18.12
C ALA A 35 0.93 30.11 -19.04
N GLN A 36 1.74 31.07 -18.59
CA GLN A 36 2.93 31.51 -19.32
C GLN A 36 4.00 30.42 -19.38
N ASP A 37 4.22 29.69 -18.29
CA ASP A 37 5.15 28.56 -18.23
C ASP A 37 4.73 27.40 -19.14
N ALA A 38 3.43 27.15 -19.27
CA ALA A 38 2.91 26.18 -20.22
C ALA A 38 3.22 26.59 -21.69
N VAL A 39 3.13 27.88 -22.01
CA VAL A 39 3.51 28.41 -23.33
C VAL A 39 5.02 28.26 -23.55
N ARG A 40 5.86 28.66 -22.58
CA ARG A 40 7.33 28.53 -22.64
C ARG A 40 7.80 27.10 -22.92
N LYS A 41 7.22 26.11 -22.22
CA LYS A 41 7.53 24.69 -22.42
C LYS A 41 7.17 24.19 -23.82
N ASN A 42 6.02 24.65 -24.33
CA ASN A 42 5.58 24.30 -25.67
C ASN A 42 6.47 24.94 -26.75
N ASP A 43 6.86 26.20 -26.57
CA ASP A 43 7.73 26.93 -27.50
C ASP A 43 9.12 26.30 -27.60
N VAL A 44 9.77 26.00 -26.47
CA VAL A 44 11.07 25.31 -26.44
C VAL A 44 10.99 23.96 -27.16
N SER A 45 9.90 23.22 -26.96
CA SER A 45 9.70 21.92 -27.63
C SER A 45 9.52 22.06 -29.15
N ASN A 46 8.87 23.12 -29.61
CA ASN A 46 8.70 23.40 -31.03
C ASN A 46 9.99 23.89 -31.68
N LEU A 47 10.73 24.78 -31.00
CA LEU A 47 12.04 25.25 -31.43
C LEU A 47 13.02 24.07 -31.55
N TYR A 48 13.09 23.21 -30.54
CA TYR A 48 13.92 21.99 -30.58
C TYR A 48 13.63 21.13 -31.81
N LYS A 49 12.36 20.80 -32.05
CA LYS A 49 11.95 19.99 -33.22
C LYS A 49 12.30 20.67 -34.54
N SER A 50 12.15 21.98 -34.63
CA SER A 50 12.44 22.73 -35.86
C SER A 50 13.93 22.69 -36.22
N ILE A 51 14.81 22.86 -35.22
CA ILE A 51 16.27 22.87 -35.41
C ILE A 51 16.78 21.46 -35.76
N VAL A 52 16.27 20.43 -35.07
CA VAL A 52 16.57 19.02 -35.41
C VAL A 52 16.08 18.66 -36.82
N GLY A 53 14.90 19.12 -37.21
CA GLY A 53 14.32 18.85 -38.53
C GLY A 53 15.18 19.33 -39.70
N LYS A 54 15.93 20.44 -39.53
CA LYS A 54 16.82 20.98 -40.58
C LYS A 54 17.98 20.05 -40.90
N GLN A 55 18.57 19.39 -39.90
CA GLN A 55 19.64 18.42 -40.13
C GLN A 55 19.18 17.27 -41.05
N ALA A 56 17.92 16.83 -40.89
CA ALA A 56 17.34 15.75 -41.68
C ALA A 56 17.01 16.12 -43.14
N VAL A 57 16.86 17.41 -43.48
CA VAL A 57 16.35 17.87 -44.79
C VAL A 57 17.39 18.66 -45.60
N ALA A 58 18.33 19.36 -44.97
CA ALA A 58 19.22 20.30 -45.65
C ALA A 58 20.64 19.78 -45.96
N GLY A 59 21.04 18.59 -45.50
CA GLY A 59 22.38 18.03 -45.77
C GLY A 59 23.55 18.86 -45.22
N LEU A 60 23.29 19.73 -44.24
CA LEU A 60 24.29 20.58 -43.58
C LEU A 60 25.05 19.77 -42.54
N SER A 61 26.38 19.90 -42.49
CA SER A 61 27.20 19.32 -41.43
C SER A 61 27.19 20.24 -40.20
N GLY A 62 26.31 19.93 -39.23
CA GLY A 62 26.36 20.50 -37.90
C GLY A 62 25.28 21.54 -37.55
N TYR A 63 25.15 21.80 -36.24
CA TYR A 63 24.29 22.81 -35.64
C TYR A 63 25.00 24.16 -35.52
N TYR A 64 24.25 25.25 -35.26
CA TYR A 64 24.86 26.55 -35.02
C TYR A 64 25.79 26.50 -33.80
N GLU A 65 27.05 26.89 -33.99
CA GLU A 65 28.08 26.96 -32.94
C GLU A 65 28.01 28.31 -32.21
N GLY A 66 28.00 28.25 -30.88
CA GLY A 66 27.98 29.42 -30.01
C GLY A 66 26.75 29.49 -29.10
N SER A 67 26.69 30.55 -28.31
CA SER A 67 25.58 30.85 -27.39
C SER A 67 24.78 32.04 -27.90
N ALA A 68 23.46 31.94 -27.81
CA ALA A 68 22.55 32.97 -28.31
C ALA A 68 21.26 33.06 -27.48
N ALA A 69 20.69 34.25 -27.44
CA ALA A 69 19.33 34.49 -26.94
C ALA A 69 18.35 34.48 -28.12
N ILE A 70 17.24 33.73 -28.01
CA ILE A 70 16.13 33.75 -28.96
C ILE A 70 15.11 34.75 -28.43
N LYS A 71 15.19 35.97 -28.96
CA LYS A 71 14.37 37.11 -28.56
C LYS A 71 14.07 37.98 -29.76
N GLN A 72 12.91 38.62 -29.75
CA GLN A 72 12.44 39.41 -30.88
C GLN A 72 13.43 40.54 -31.22
N GLY A 73 14.03 40.47 -32.41
CA GLY A 73 15.01 41.45 -32.91
C GLY A 73 16.46 41.21 -32.48
N GLU A 74 16.73 40.25 -31.59
CA GLU A 74 18.07 39.94 -31.06
C GLU A 74 18.56 38.54 -31.47
N THR A 75 17.68 37.66 -31.98
CA THR A 75 18.09 36.33 -32.46
C THR A 75 19.09 36.45 -33.63
N PRO A 76 20.27 35.81 -33.56
CA PRO A 76 21.24 35.82 -34.65
C PRO A 76 20.65 35.27 -35.95
N LEU A 77 20.92 35.94 -37.08
CA LEU A 77 20.41 35.54 -38.40
C LEU A 77 20.79 34.10 -38.76
N SER A 78 22.00 33.67 -38.38
CA SER A 78 22.48 32.30 -38.57
C SER A 78 21.66 31.25 -37.84
N LEU A 79 21.13 31.55 -36.65
CA LEU A 79 20.25 30.67 -35.88
C LEU A 79 18.80 30.72 -36.41
N GLU A 80 18.35 31.92 -36.81
CA GLU A 80 17.01 32.14 -37.37
C GLU A 80 16.78 31.31 -38.66
N GLU A 81 17.81 31.11 -39.47
CA GLU A 81 17.78 30.21 -40.63
C GLU A 81 17.53 28.74 -40.26
N TYR A 82 17.84 28.30 -39.04
CA TYR A 82 17.52 26.94 -38.59
C TYR A 82 16.06 26.79 -38.19
N ILE A 83 15.48 27.84 -37.61
CA ILE A 83 14.13 27.81 -37.05
C ILE A 83 13.06 27.96 -38.15
N ARG A 84 13.25 28.90 -39.08
CA ARG A 84 12.23 29.29 -40.08
C ARG A 84 11.88 28.24 -41.12
N GLN A 85 12.67 27.17 -41.23
CA GLN A 85 12.41 26.12 -42.22
C GLN A 85 11.20 25.25 -41.85
N PHE A 86 10.93 25.05 -40.56
CA PHE A 86 9.83 24.21 -40.06
C PHE A 86 8.80 24.99 -39.25
N LEU A 87 9.16 26.20 -38.77
CA LEU A 87 8.24 27.11 -38.10
C LEU A 87 8.02 28.36 -38.97
N LYS A 88 6.76 28.61 -39.33
CA LYS A 88 6.37 29.80 -40.12
C LYS A 88 6.71 31.12 -39.39
N THR A 89 6.72 31.09 -38.06
CA THR A 89 7.09 32.19 -37.18
C THR A 89 7.88 31.65 -36.00
N THR A 90 9.00 32.30 -35.67
CA THR A 90 9.80 31.98 -34.48
C THR A 90 9.00 32.34 -33.22
N PRO A 91 8.72 31.37 -32.33
CA PRO A 91 8.11 31.67 -31.03
C PRO A 91 9.13 32.37 -30.12
N TYR A 92 8.65 33.35 -29.34
CA TYR A 92 9.41 34.13 -28.36
C TYR A 92 8.72 34.07 -26.99
N ASP A 93 9.44 34.38 -25.91
CA ASP A 93 8.87 34.36 -24.56
C ASP A 93 7.62 35.26 -24.46
N PRO A 94 6.53 34.81 -23.79
CA PRO A 94 5.36 35.65 -23.53
C PRO A 94 5.67 36.95 -22.76
N ASP A 95 6.77 37.01 -22.01
CA ASP A 95 7.34 38.22 -21.42
C ASP A 95 8.38 38.83 -22.37
N PRO A 96 8.15 40.03 -22.94
CA PRO A 96 9.07 40.66 -23.89
C PRO A 96 10.45 41.01 -23.30
N ASN A 97 10.60 40.97 -21.97
CA ASN A 97 11.89 41.20 -21.30
C ASN A 97 12.71 39.92 -21.14
N ARG A 98 12.15 38.74 -21.43
CA ARG A 98 12.83 37.45 -21.33
C ARG A 98 13.19 36.90 -22.70
N ALA A 99 14.10 35.93 -22.71
CA ALA A 99 14.55 35.23 -23.90
C ALA A 99 14.66 33.73 -23.64
N TYR A 100 14.50 32.93 -24.69
CA TYR A 100 14.94 31.54 -24.65
C TYR A 100 16.45 31.47 -24.91
N LEU A 101 17.13 30.51 -24.28
CA LEU A 101 18.58 30.38 -24.38
C LEU A 101 18.95 29.24 -25.33
N TYR A 102 19.94 29.46 -26.19
CA TYR A 102 20.51 28.46 -27.10
C TYR A 102 22.01 28.33 -26.86
N LYS A 103 22.52 27.09 -26.91
CA LYS A 103 23.96 26.80 -26.95
C LYS A 103 24.21 25.61 -27.87
N GLY A 104 25.18 25.75 -28.79
CA GLY A 104 25.60 24.67 -29.68
C GLY A 104 27.11 24.59 -29.83
N ASN A 105 27.62 23.39 -30.07
CA ASN A 105 29.05 23.10 -30.26
C ASN A 105 29.34 22.52 -31.65
N GLY A 106 28.40 22.67 -32.60
CA GLY A 106 28.54 22.17 -33.96
C GLY A 106 28.01 20.75 -34.14
N ASN A 107 28.12 19.90 -33.12
CA ASN A 107 27.66 18.51 -33.16
C ASN A 107 26.33 18.29 -32.42
N ASP A 108 26.14 18.98 -31.30
CA ASP A 108 24.94 18.97 -30.46
C ASP A 108 24.48 20.40 -30.15
N PHE A 109 23.23 20.53 -29.71
CA PHE A 109 22.72 21.77 -29.14
C PHE A 109 21.79 21.55 -27.96
N SER A 110 21.67 22.58 -27.12
CA SER A 110 20.73 22.69 -26.01
C SER A 110 19.93 23.98 -26.13
N ILE A 111 18.64 23.90 -25.80
CA ILE A 111 17.72 25.06 -25.73
C ILE A 111 16.94 25.05 -24.42
N ALA A 112 16.78 26.22 -23.80
CA ALA A 112 16.16 26.35 -22.48
C ALA A 112 15.18 27.53 -22.39
N ALA A 113 14.14 27.37 -21.57
CA ALA A 113 13.30 28.46 -21.08
C ALA A 113 13.33 28.56 -19.56
N ILE A 114 13.36 29.79 -19.05
CA ILE A 114 13.29 30.08 -17.62
C ILE A 114 11.83 30.27 -17.22
N LEU A 115 11.35 29.42 -16.32
CA LEU A 115 9.99 29.45 -15.81
C LEU A 115 9.85 30.51 -14.70
N ASP A 116 8.62 30.89 -14.37
CA ASP A 116 8.36 31.93 -13.36
C ASP A 116 8.75 31.53 -11.93
N ASP A 117 8.90 30.24 -11.65
CA ASP A 117 9.46 29.71 -10.40
C ASP A 117 11.00 29.70 -10.38
N GLY A 118 11.65 30.19 -11.43
CA GLY A 118 13.11 30.23 -11.58
C GLY A 118 13.74 28.89 -11.97
N THR A 119 12.93 27.85 -12.23
CA THR A 119 13.43 26.58 -12.78
C THR A 119 13.57 26.67 -14.30
N CYS A 120 14.35 25.76 -14.87
CA CYS A 120 14.59 25.73 -16.31
C CYS A 120 13.94 24.53 -16.98
N PHE A 121 13.34 24.74 -18.15
CA PHE A 121 12.88 23.67 -19.02
C PHE A 121 13.82 23.53 -20.22
N ILE A 122 14.60 22.45 -20.25
CA ILE A 122 15.71 22.26 -21.21
C ILE A 122 15.40 21.10 -22.17
N LYS A 123 15.82 21.26 -23.43
CA LYS A 123 15.86 20.20 -24.45
C LYS A 123 17.24 20.18 -25.13
N SER A 124 17.81 18.99 -25.29
CA SER A 124 19.15 18.80 -25.88
C SER A 124 19.16 17.61 -26.84
N THR A 125 19.99 17.66 -27.87
CA THR A 125 20.23 16.52 -28.78
C THR A 125 21.25 15.52 -28.25
N GLY A 126 22.13 15.98 -27.35
CA GLY A 126 23.18 15.22 -26.67
C GLY A 126 23.34 15.68 -25.22
N PRO A 127 24.56 15.71 -24.65
CA PRO A 127 24.77 16.20 -23.29
C PRO A 127 24.25 17.64 -23.15
N ASN A 128 23.72 17.99 -21.98
CA ASN A 128 23.27 19.35 -21.72
C ASN A 128 24.48 20.31 -21.83
N LEU A 129 24.50 21.13 -22.88
CA LEU A 129 25.62 22.04 -23.16
C LEU A 129 25.63 23.25 -22.21
N PHE A 130 24.53 23.49 -21.49
CA PHE A 130 24.51 24.40 -20.35
C PHE A 130 25.12 23.78 -19.09
N GLY A 131 25.48 22.49 -19.10
CA GLY A 131 25.97 21.78 -17.93
C GLY A 131 24.82 21.35 -17.02
N ASN A 132 24.52 22.14 -15.98
CA ASN A 132 23.49 21.84 -14.97
C ASN A 132 22.15 22.55 -15.28
N GLU A 133 21.03 21.98 -14.82
CA GLU A 133 19.68 22.57 -14.88
C GLU A 133 19.58 23.91 -14.11
N THR A 134 20.53 24.20 -13.20
CA THR A 134 20.60 25.44 -12.39
C THR A 134 21.24 26.63 -13.08
N VAL A 135 21.88 26.47 -14.26
CA VAL A 135 22.61 27.57 -14.96
C VAL A 135 21.70 28.74 -15.35
N CYS A 136 20.41 28.50 -15.52
CA CYS A 136 19.44 29.57 -15.77
C CYS A 136 19.20 30.52 -14.59
N GLN A 137 19.47 30.08 -13.35
CA GLN A 137 19.40 30.96 -12.17
C GLN A 137 20.59 31.92 -12.09
N GLN A 138 21.74 31.53 -12.65
CA GLN A 138 22.97 32.34 -12.66
C GLN A 138 22.85 33.55 -13.60
N TYR A 139 22.05 33.46 -14.66
CA TYR A 139 21.86 34.54 -15.64
C TYR A 139 20.97 35.71 -15.13
N LEU A 140 20.17 35.48 -14.07
CA LEU A 140 19.21 36.46 -13.54
C LEU A 140 19.62 37.11 -12.21
N LEU A 141 20.71 36.66 -11.56
CA LEU A 141 21.05 37.07 -10.18
C LEU A 141 22.42 37.77 -10.02
N GLY A 142 23.00 38.34 -11.07
CA GLY A 142 24.11 39.30 -10.95
C GLY A 142 25.24 38.88 -9.99
N GLY A 143 26.13 38.01 -10.44
CA GLY A 143 27.36 37.67 -9.69
C GLY A 143 28.15 36.61 -10.44
N LEU A 144 29.33 36.98 -10.93
CA LEU A 144 30.19 36.27 -11.90
C LEU A 144 29.78 36.45 -13.37
N GLY A 145 30.26 37.54 -13.98
CA GLY A 145 30.39 37.57 -15.42
C GLY A 145 31.74 36.97 -15.80
N MET A 146 31.71 35.88 -16.56
CA MET A 146 32.90 35.17 -16.99
C MET A 146 33.46 35.81 -18.25
N VAL A 147 34.76 36.09 -18.27
CA VAL A 147 35.48 36.46 -19.48
C VAL A 147 36.60 35.46 -19.68
N GLU A 148 36.53 34.70 -20.77
CA GLU A 148 37.62 33.84 -21.23
C GLU A 148 38.72 34.69 -21.87
N ASN A 149 39.97 34.46 -21.48
CA ASN A 149 41.15 34.31 -22.34
C ASN A 149 42.31 33.68 -21.52
N LEU A 150 43.03 32.74 -22.11
CA LEU A 150 43.94 31.80 -21.45
C LEU A 150 45.32 31.71 -22.13
N MET A 151 46.35 31.43 -21.32
CA MET A 151 47.50 30.52 -21.50
C MET A 151 48.94 31.09 -21.56
N ILE A 152 49.82 30.38 -20.85
CA ILE A 152 51.26 30.59 -20.62
C ILE A 152 52.14 29.91 -21.68
N ILE A 153 53.33 30.50 -21.94
CA ILE A 153 54.46 29.84 -22.59
C ILE A 153 55.66 29.94 -21.65
N ASN A 154 56.20 28.79 -21.25
CA ASN A 154 57.53 28.53 -20.68
C ASN A 154 58.41 29.79 -20.54
N GLY A 155 58.37 30.44 -19.38
CA GLY A 155 59.03 31.73 -19.21
C GLY A 155 58.87 32.28 -17.80
N THR A 156 59.83 33.11 -17.41
CA THR A 156 59.94 33.78 -16.11
C THR A 156 58.85 34.83 -15.87
N ARG A 157 57.72 34.83 -16.61
CA ARG A 157 56.71 35.90 -16.59
C ARG A 157 55.36 35.51 -17.20
N VAL A 158 54.27 35.82 -16.48
CA VAL A 158 52.87 35.62 -16.87
C VAL A 158 52.19 36.99 -16.97
N ASP A 159 51.44 37.22 -18.05
CA ASP A 159 50.65 38.43 -18.31
C ASP A 159 49.17 38.04 -18.51
N LEU A 160 48.28 38.56 -17.68
CA LEU A 160 46.84 38.33 -17.71
C LEU A 160 46.09 39.61 -18.09
N SER A 161 45.02 39.47 -18.87
CA SER A 161 44.09 40.55 -19.20
C SER A 161 42.66 40.02 -19.34
N TRP A 162 41.68 40.72 -18.80
CA TRP A 162 40.25 40.34 -18.80
C TRP A 162 39.35 41.56 -19.06
N ILE A 163 38.05 41.34 -19.13
CA ILE A 163 37.05 42.41 -19.25
C ILE A 163 36.21 42.41 -17.96
N ILE A 164 35.89 43.59 -17.44
CA ILE A 164 34.99 43.74 -16.30
C ILE A 164 33.55 43.85 -16.85
N PRO A 165 32.65 42.92 -16.52
CA PRO A 165 31.26 42.95 -17.01
C PRO A 165 30.48 44.18 -16.53
N ASP A 166 29.68 44.78 -17.42
CA ASP A 166 28.75 45.85 -17.06
C ASP A 166 27.64 45.29 -16.15
N GLY A 167 27.55 45.78 -14.91
CA GLY A 167 26.51 45.39 -13.94
C GLY A 167 27.00 44.87 -12.58
N ILE A 168 28.31 44.84 -12.33
CA ILE A 168 28.90 44.52 -11.01
C ILE A 168 29.16 45.84 -10.25
N GLU A 169 28.65 45.99 -9.03
CA GLU A 169 28.74 47.26 -8.29
C GLU A 169 30.14 47.51 -7.70
N ASN A 170 30.81 46.47 -7.18
CA ASN A 170 32.18 46.56 -6.68
C ASN A 170 33.06 45.44 -7.27
N PRO A 171 33.58 45.60 -8.51
CA PRO A 171 34.32 44.55 -9.19
C PRO A 171 35.72 44.37 -8.61
N GLU A 172 35.98 43.18 -8.07
CA GLU A 172 37.31 42.66 -7.76
C GLU A 172 37.57 41.40 -8.59
N THR A 173 38.85 41.06 -8.78
CA THR A 173 39.25 39.92 -9.61
C THR A 173 40.17 38.98 -8.85
N ALA A 174 39.76 37.72 -8.70
CA ALA A 174 40.62 36.67 -8.16
C ALA A 174 41.36 35.96 -9.31
N ILE A 175 42.67 35.80 -9.17
CA ILE A 175 43.50 35.09 -10.14
C ILE A 175 43.80 33.72 -9.59
N ILE A 176 43.24 32.70 -10.22
CA ILE A 176 43.35 31.32 -9.73
C ILE A 176 44.10 30.50 -10.78
N CYS A 177 45.14 29.81 -10.35
CA CYS A 177 45.97 28.99 -11.21
C CYS A 177 46.02 27.54 -10.74
N ILE A 178 46.14 26.63 -11.70
CA ILE A 178 46.44 25.21 -11.47
C ILE A 178 47.64 24.84 -12.36
N GLU A 179 48.53 23.99 -11.84
CA GLU A 179 49.68 23.50 -12.58
C GLU A 179 49.26 22.49 -13.65
N SER A 180 49.95 22.50 -14.79
CA SER A 180 49.71 21.61 -15.92
C SER A 180 50.97 20.84 -16.28
N ASP A 181 50.82 19.53 -16.48
CA ASP A 181 51.95 18.63 -16.70
C ASP A 181 52.50 18.69 -18.15
N ASP A 182 51.73 19.18 -19.11
CA ASP A 182 52.12 19.28 -20.52
C ASP A 182 52.36 20.74 -20.96
N PRO A 183 53.33 21.03 -21.86
CA PRO A 183 53.31 22.28 -22.61
C PRO A 183 52.05 22.26 -23.46
N ILE A 184 51.03 22.97 -23.00
CA ILE A 184 49.69 22.88 -23.54
C ILE A 184 49.72 23.26 -25.02
N SER A 185 49.46 22.27 -25.87
CA SER A 185 49.42 22.43 -27.33
C SER A 185 48.00 22.31 -27.88
N ASP A 186 47.03 21.96 -27.04
CA ASP A 186 45.62 21.82 -27.37
C ASP A 186 44.77 22.64 -26.39
N PHE A 187 44.12 23.69 -26.91
CA PHE A 187 43.29 24.63 -26.16
C PHE A 187 41.83 24.17 -26.05
N SER A 188 41.50 22.98 -26.55
CA SER A 188 40.11 22.52 -26.69
C SER A 188 39.46 21.98 -25.42
N ASN A 189 40.23 21.77 -24.34
CA ASN A 189 39.71 21.16 -23.10
C ASN A 189 40.38 21.73 -21.83
N PRO A 190 40.12 23.01 -21.46
CA PRO A 190 40.68 23.62 -20.26
C PRO A 190 40.06 23.04 -18.96
N PRO A 191 40.75 23.17 -17.80
CA PRO A 191 40.19 22.83 -16.50
C PRO A 191 38.86 23.55 -16.25
N SER A 192 37.90 22.85 -15.63
CA SER A 192 36.60 23.46 -15.36
C SER A 192 36.69 24.53 -14.27
N ASP A 193 35.72 25.46 -14.22
CA ASP A 193 35.72 26.49 -13.17
C ASP A 193 35.56 25.90 -11.76
N SER A 194 34.80 24.82 -11.65
CA SER A 194 34.68 24.06 -10.41
C SER A 194 36.01 23.42 -10.02
N GLU A 195 36.77 22.93 -10.99
CA GLU A 195 38.09 22.35 -10.75
C GLU A 195 39.11 23.43 -10.37
N LEU A 196 39.11 24.59 -11.03
CA LEU A 196 39.94 25.73 -10.65
C LEU A 196 39.60 26.25 -9.24
N ILE A 197 38.32 26.37 -8.90
CA ILE A 197 37.89 26.88 -7.58
C ILE A 197 38.16 25.88 -6.46
N ASN A 198 37.98 24.57 -6.70
CA ASN A 198 38.14 23.55 -5.66
C ASN A 198 39.57 22.97 -5.57
N GLU A 199 40.32 23.02 -6.66
CA GLU A 199 41.64 22.37 -6.78
C GLU A 199 42.78 23.34 -7.13
N GLY A 200 42.47 24.57 -7.54
CA GLY A 200 43.46 25.59 -7.87
C GLY A 200 44.00 26.35 -6.65
N VAL A 201 44.94 27.26 -6.94
CA VAL A 201 45.60 28.15 -5.99
C VAL A 201 45.29 29.60 -6.39
N LEU A 202 44.76 30.39 -5.45
CA LEU A 202 44.59 31.82 -5.57
C LEU A 202 45.97 32.49 -5.56
N ILE A 203 46.38 33.06 -6.68
CA ILE A 203 47.67 33.73 -6.85
C ILE A 203 47.61 35.17 -6.36
N ASP A 204 46.54 35.90 -6.67
CA ASP A 204 46.34 37.27 -6.19
C ASP A 204 44.87 37.72 -6.29
N VAL A 205 44.53 38.81 -5.60
CA VAL A 205 43.24 39.52 -5.70
C VAL A 205 43.50 40.94 -6.19
N VAL A 206 43.00 41.24 -7.38
CA VAL A 206 43.22 42.50 -8.09
C VAL A 206 41.96 43.36 -8.02
N VAL A 207 42.10 44.61 -7.58
CA VAL A 207 40.98 45.54 -7.37
C VAL A 207 40.93 46.58 -8.50
N GLY A 208 39.85 46.60 -9.27
CA GLY A 208 39.56 47.65 -10.26
C GLY A 208 40.46 47.71 -11.51
N ASP A 209 41.46 46.83 -11.63
CA ASP A 209 42.29 46.68 -12.83
C ASP A 209 41.76 45.54 -13.72
N ASP A 210 42.10 45.60 -15.02
CA ASP A 210 41.72 44.62 -16.05
C ASP A 210 42.91 43.74 -16.49
N LYS A 211 44.07 43.87 -15.82
CA LYS A 211 45.35 43.22 -16.15
C LYS A 211 46.17 42.89 -14.91
N TYR A 212 46.96 41.82 -14.98
CA TYR A 212 47.87 41.41 -13.90
C TYR A 212 49.13 40.69 -14.42
N ARG A 213 50.23 40.77 -13.68
CA ARG A 213 51.52 40.17 -14.03
C ARG A 213 52.21 39.54 -12.82
N PHE A 214 52.75 38.34 -12.98
CA PHE A 214 53.62 37.69 -11.99
C PHE A 214 54.67 36.78 -12.64
N ASP A 215 55.74 36.47 -11.91
CA ASP A 215 56.90 35.73 -12.42
C ASP A 215 56.99 34.35 -11.70
N PRO A 216 56.52 33.24 -12.33
CA PRO A 216 56.60 31.90 -11.72
C PRO A 216 58.02 31.32 -11.81
N GLU A 217 58.42 30.53 -10.80
CA GLU A 217 59.81 30.02 -10.69
C GLU A 217 60.13 28.92 -11.73
N THR A 218 59.20 28.00 -12.07
CA THR A 218 59.24 27.09 -13.25
C THR A 218 57.97 26.21 -13.35
N GLY A 219 57.34 26.06 -14.52
CA GLY A 219 56.20 25.13 -14.75
C GLY A 219 55.25 25.59 -15.87
N ASN A 220 54.33 24.74 -16.33
CA ASN A 220 53.18 25.18 -17.15
C ASN A 220 51.98 25.39 -16.23
N TYR A 221 51.22 26.47 -16.41
CA TYR A 221 50.04 26.73 -15.58
C TYR A 221 48.84 27.15 -16.41
N TYR A 222 47.67 26.74 -15.94
CA TYR A 222 46.38 27.28 -16.35
C TYR A 222 45.94 28.31 -15.33
N CYS A 223 45.82 29.57 -15.75
CA CYS A 223 45.36 30.65 -14.90
C CYS A 223 44.06 31.25 -15.46
N LYS A 224 43.11 31.54 -14.57
CA LYS A 224 41.86 32.22 -14.91
C LYS A 224 41.59 33.37 -13.94
N ALA A 225 41.08 34.47 -14.50
CA ALA A 225 40.63 35.64 -13.77
C ALA A 225 39.11 35.53 -13.50
N PHE A 226 38.71 35.58 -12.24
CA PHE A 226 37.33 35.54 -11.79
C PHE A 226 36.91 36.91 -11.30
N VAL A 227 36.13 37.64 -12.11
CA VAL A 227 35.58 38.94 -11.73
C VAL A 227 34.33 38.74 -10.88
N TYR A 228 34.31 39.27 -9.67
CA TYR A 228 33.23 39.12 -8.70
C TYR A 228 32.87 40.45 -8.04
N ASP A 229 31.66 40.51 -7.47
CA ASP A 229 31.25 41.64 -6.61
C ASP A 229 31.78 41.41 -5.19
N SER A 230 32.62 42.29 -4.67
CA SER A 230 33.21 42.14 -3.34
C SER A 230 32.22 42.33 -2.18
N ASN A 231 30.99 42.77 -2.47
CA ASN A 231 29.89 42.70 -1.50
C ASN A 231 29.28 41.28 -1.39
N VAL A 232 29.44 40.46 -2.43
CA VAL A 232 28.88 39.10 -2.51
C VAL A 232 29.93 38.08 -2.09
N ILE A 233 31.14 38.20 -2.63
CA ILE A 233 32.31 37.42 -2.21
C ILE A 233 33.18 38.33 -1.36
N THR A 234 32.92 38.33 -0.05
CA THR A 234 33.60 39.17 0.94
C THR A 234 34.93 38.59 1.43
N ASN A 235 35.23 37.33 1.09
CA ASN A 235 36.43 36.61 1.52
C ASN A 235 36.85 35.57 0.47
N PRO A 236 37.44 35.98 -0.67
CA PRO A 236 37.85 35.10 -1.77
C PRO A 236 38.99 34.13 -1.41
N GLY A 237 39.69 34.36 -0.30
CA GLY A 237 40.91 33.63 0.09
C GLY A 237 42.14 34.55 0.13
N ILE A 238 43.28 33.99 0.55
CA ILE A 238 44.54 34.73 0.66
C ILE A 238 45.46 34.31 -0.51
N PRO A 239 46.18 35.24 -1.17
CA PRO A 239 47.23 34.89 -2.13
C PRO A 239 48.15 33.79 -1.60
N GLY A 240 48.32 32.71 -2.37
CA GLY A 240 49.03 31.49 -1.98
C GLY A 240 48.17 30.37 -1.38
N SER A 241 46.85 30.53 -1.25
CA SER A 241 45.95 29.51 -0.72
C SER A 241 44.93 29.05 -1.76
N SER A 242 44.26 27.91 -1.55
CA SER A 242 43.11 27.57 -2.40
C SER A 242 42.00 28.63 -2.22
N PRO A 243 41.22 28.92 -3.27
CA PRO A 243 40.08 29.82 -3.18
C PRO A 243 39.17 29.42 -2.02
N ASN A 244 38.77 30.38 -1.19
CA ASN A 244 37.91 30.09 -0.05
C ASN A 244 36.53 29.69 -0.56
N THR A 245 36.04 28.49 -0.22
CA THR A 245 34.71 28.01 -0.63
C THR A 245 33.66 28.02 0.49
N SER A 246 34.02 28.58 1.64
CA SER A 246 33.17 28.70 2.83
C SER A 246 32.43 30.05 2.89
N THR A 247 31.83 30.40 4.03
CA THR A 247 31.00 31.61 4.21
C THR A 247 31.71 32.88 3.75
N GLY A 248 31.13 33.57 2.77
CA GLY A 248 31.67 34.79 2.15
C GLY A 248 32.69 34.54 1.03
N GLY A 249 32.98 33.28 0.68
CA GLY A 249 33.88 32.88 -0.41
C GLY A 249 33.17 32.41 -1.69
N PHE A 250 33.91 31.75 -2.58
CA PHE A 250 33.43 31.12 -3.81
C PHE A 250 32.59 29.87 -3.50
N SER A 251 31.27 29.92 -3.63
CA SER A 251 30.46 28.71 -3.43
C SER A 251 30.68 27.68 -4.54
N SER A 252 30.75 26.40 -4.20
CA SER A 252 30.52 25.31 -5.15
C SER A 252 29.00 25.18 -5.47
N PRO A 253 28.62 24.68 -6.66
CA PRO A 253 27.22 24.67 -7.10
C PRO A 253 26.43 23.55 -6.42
N SER A 254 26.12 23.71 -5.13
CA SER A 254 25.14 22.84 -4.45
C SER A 254 24.38 23.48 -3.30
N SER A 255 24.66 24.72 -2.87
CA SER A 255 23.79 25.38 -1.89
C SER A 255 24.00 26.89 -1.81
N TYR A 256 23.00 27.66 -2.28
CA TYR A 256 22.79 29.01 -1.77
C TYR A 256 21.47 29.06 -1.02
N SER A 257 21.58 29.23 0.30
CA SER A 257 20.50 29.74 1.13
C SER A 257 20.91 31.11 1.67
N SER A 258 19.91 31.97 1.72
CA SER A 258 19.90 33.40 2.05
C SER A 258 20.70 33.84 3.28
N ALA A 259 21.37 35.00 3.19
CA ALA A 259 21.48 35.95 4.30
C ALA A 259 21.68 37.40 3.81
N SER A 260 20.97 38.34 4.45
CA SER A 260 20.99 39.79 4.25
C SER A 260 22.06 40.49 5.13
N PRO A 261 22.32 41.80 4.96
CA PRO A 261 23.65 42.40 5.07
C PRO A 261 24.03 42.86 6.49
N SER A 262 25.33 43.07 6.72
CA SER A 262 25.80 43.91 7.81
C SER A 262 26.90 44.87 7.33
N SER A 263 26.69 46.14 7.67
CA SER A 263 27.50 47.32 7.36
C SER A 263 28.78 47.41 8.19
N SER A 264 29.89 47.82 7.57
CA SER A 264 30.74 48.89 8.13
C SER A 264 31.71 49.46 7.09
N LEU A 265 31.81 50.79 7.10
CA LEU A 265 32.62 51.65 6.23
C LEU A 265 34.08 51.73 6.70
N GLY A 266 34.99 51.89 5.73
CA GLY A 266 36.34 52.44 5.89
C GLY A 266 37.31 51.75 4.94
N GLY A 267 38.15 52.38 4.13
CA GLY A 267 38.44 53.77 3.83
C GLY A 267 39.61 53.72 2.80
N SER A 268 39.52 54.53 1.75
CA SER A 268 40.49 54.57 0.64
C SER A 268 41.88 55.09 1.05
N SER A 269 42.94 54.46 0.52
CA SER A 269 44.14 55.18 0.03
C SER A 269 44.95 54.29 -0.91
N GLY A 270 45.25 54.79 -2.11
CA GLY A 270 45.92 54.05 -3.17
C GLY A 270 47.46 54.02 -3.10
N GLY A 271 48.02 53.25 -4.04
CA GLY A 271 49.28 53.53 -4.71
C GLY A 271 50.57 53.04 -4.04
N SER A 272 50.88 51.75 -4.20
CA SER A 272 52.24 51.26 -4.52
C SER A 272 52.25 49.74 -4.65
N ILE A 273 52.84 49.25 -5.74
CA ILE A 273 53.09 47.83 -6.03
C ILE A 273 53.95 47.20 -4.91
N PRO A 274 53.50 46.15 -4.20
CA PRO A 274 54.40 45.28 -3.45
C PRO A 274 54.82 44.10 -4.32
N VAL A 275 56.14 43.94 -4.47
CA VAL A 275 56.77 42.71 -4.96
C VAL A 275 56.52 41.61 -3.93
N ALA A 276 55.89 40.50 -4.33
CA ALA A 276 55.70 39.35 -3.45
C ALA A 276 57.04 38.60 -3.28
N SER A 277 57.51 38.52 -2.04
CA SER A 277 58.55 37.59 -1.60
C SER A 277 58.03 36.84 -0.37
N THR A 278 57.75 35.55 -0.48
CA THR A 278 57.53 34.69 0.69
C THR A 278 58.17 33.32 0.48
N SER A 279 59.11 32.99 1.37
CA SER A 279 60.03 31.85 1.36
C SER A 279 59.51 30.62 2.14
N THR A 280 58.22 30.27 2.00
CA THR A 280 57.60 29.13 2.68
C THR A 280 56.74 28.32 1.71
N PRO A 281 56.75 26.97 1.76
CA PRO A 281 55.90 26.17 0.89
C PRO A 281 54.42 26.33 1.25
N TYR A 282 53.55 26.21 0.24
CA TYR A 282 52.11 26.33 0.42
C TYR A 282 51.54 25.08 1.09
N SER A 283 50.50 25.25 1.92
CA SER A 283 49.84 24.12 2.59
C SER A 283 49.06 23.25 1.61
N ILE A 284 48.88 21.96 1.94
CA ILE A 284 47.89 21.08 1.31
C ILE A 284 46.53 21.78 1.46
N SER A 285 46.03 22.45 0.42
CA SER A 285 44.73 23.14 0.35
C SER A 285 44.42 24.30 1.34
N GLY A 286 45.39 25.19 1.59
CA GLY A 286 45.12 26.58 1.99
C GLY A 286 44.29 26.90 3.25
N SER A 287 44.93 27.15 4.40
CA SER A 287 44.63 28.34 5.22
C SER A 287 45.78 28.71 6.18
N SER A 288 45.65 29.92 6.75
CA SER A 288 46.64 30.81 7.37
C SER A 288 47.46 30.29 8.56
N SER A 289 48.40 31.13 8.98
CA SER A 289 49.44 31.03 10.01
C SER A 289 49.10 30.50 11.41
N SER A 290 47.91 29.92 11.64
CA SER A 290 47.53 29.29 12.91
C SER A 290 46.19 28.55 12.80
N GLY A 291 46.18 27.25 12.47
CA GLY A 291 45.04 26.35 12.73
C GLY A 291 44.59 25.46 11.57
N GLY A 292 44.18 24.23 11.89
CA GLY A 292 43.81 23.19 10.93
C GLY A 292 42.46 23.40 10.24
N THR A 293 42.34 22.96 8.99
CA THR A 293 41.10 23.04 8.19
C THR A 293 40.71 21.71 7.55
N THR A 294 39.42 21.47 7.34
CA THR A 294 38.93 20.29 6.59
C THR A 294 38.97 20.57 5.09
N SER A 295 39.43 19.60 4.28
CA SER A 295 39.59 19.79 2.83
C SER A 295 39.15 18.58 2.02
N ASN A 296 38.55 18.82 0.84
CA ASN A 296 38.23 17.76 -0.14
C ASN A 296 39.49 17.12 -0.75
N ASN A 297 40.64 17.79 -0.64
CA ASN A 297 41.94 17.28 -1.07
C ASN A 297 42.67 16.52 0.05
N PHE A 298 42.02 16.29 1.20
CA PHE A 298 42.50 15.45 2.30
C PHE A 298 41.33 14.66 2.89
N THR A 299 41.14 13.43 2.41
CA THR A 299 40.00 12.58 2.79
C THR A 299 40.46 11.27 3.40
N ILE A 300 39.53 10.57 4.05
CA ILE A 300 39.78 9.27 4.65
C ILE A 300 38.71 8.27 4.21
N ALA A 301 39.13 7.04 3.93
CA ALA A 301 38.24 5.95 3.57
C ALA A 301 38.44 4.78 4.56
N PRO A 302 37.44 4.47 5.41
CA PRO A 302 37.57 3.39 6.38
C PRO A 302 37.25 2.01 5.80
N VAL A 303 37.98 1.00 6.27
CA VAL A 303 37.74 -0.41 5.99
C VAL A 303 37.74 -1.19 7.31
N ARG A 304 36.74 -2.04 7.51
CA ARG A 304 36.68 -2.96 8.65
C ARG A 304 37.29 -4.31 8.28
N LEU A 305 38.08 -4.88 9.18
CA LEU A 305 38.61 -6.23 9.07
C LEU A 305 37.76 -7.23 9.89
N PRO A 306 37.72 -8.53 9.53
CA PRO A 306 36.90 -9.52 10.21
C PRO A 306 37.26 -9.73 11.69
N ASP A 307 38.49 -9.42 12.09
CA ASP A 307 39.00 -9.60 13.44
C ASP A 307 38.60 -8.49 14.43
N GLY A 308 37.78 -7.53 13.99
CA GLY A 308 37.35 -6.38 14.81
C GLY A 308 38.33 -5.23 14.85
N THR A 309 39.42 -5.31 14.07
CA THR A 309 40.26 -4.16 13.74
C THR A 309 39.83 -3.55 12.40
N GLY A 310 40.44 -2.44 12.02
CA GLY A 310 40.23 -1.83 10.73
C GLY A 310 41.44 -1.07 10.23
N SER A 311 41.28 -0.48 9.06
CA SER A 311 42.23 0.45 8.48
C SER A 311 41.54 1.72 8.00
N LEU A 312 42.28 2.81 8.01
CA LEU A 312 41.87 4.08 7.41
C LEU A 312 42.86 4.39 6.29
N THR A 313 42.34 4.53 5.07
CA THR A 313 43.14 5.00 3.94
C THR A 313 43.04 6.51 3.91
N VAL A 314 44.14 7.19 4.23
CA VAL A 314 44.27 8.65 4.13
C VAL A 314 44.67 8.98 2.71
N ILE A 315 43.94 9.88 2.04
CA ILE A 315 44.12 10.24 0.63
C ILE A 315 44.33 11.74 0.53
N TRP A 316 45.39 12.19 -0.16
CA TRP A 316 45.71 13.62 -0.26
C TRP A 316 46.35 14.04 -1.59
N LYS A 317 46.31 15.35 -1.86
CA LYS A 317 47.12 16.00 -2.90
C LYS A 317 48.20 16.88 -2.24
N PRO A 318 49.48 16.83 -2.65
CA PRO A 318 50.53 17.65 -2.05
C PRO A 318 50.29 19.16 -2.22
N GLY A 319 50.85 19.97 -1.31
CA GLY A 319 50.82 21.43 -1.41
C GLY A 319 51.76 21.95 -2.51
N PHE A 320 51.40 23.08 -3.14
CA PHE A 320 52.20 23.70 -4.21
C PHE A 320 53.62 24.00 -3.73
N GLY A 321 54.62 23.59 -4.52
CA GLY A 321 56.04 23.78 -4.19
C GLY A 321 56.57 22.94 -3.00
N SER A 322 55.79 21.98 -2.48
CA SER A 322 56.23 21.12 -1.38
C SER A 322 57.02 19.90 -1.87
N THR A 323 58.12 19.57 -1.19
CA THR A 323 58.93 18.38 -1.49
C THR A 323 58.51 17.16 -0.67
N HIS A 324 57.84 17.33 0.48
CA HIS A 324 57.34 16.24 1.34
C HIS A 324 55.93 16.54 1.86
N THR A 325 55.23 15.47 2.24
CA THR A 325 54.01 15.52 3.04
C THR A 325 54.21 14.79 4.36
N ILE A 326 53.88 15.45 5.47
CA ILE A 326 53.93 14.86 6.82
C ILE A 326 52.49 14.71 7.31
N ILE A 327 52.10 13.49 7.72
CA ILE A 327 50.78 13.19 8.27
C ILE A 327 50.94 12.60 9.66
N ARG A 328 50.20 13.15 10.62
CA ARG A 328 50.14 12.66 12.00
C ARG A 328 48.71 12.30 12.39
N ARG A 329 48.55 11.43 13.39
CA ARG A 329 47.26 10.92 13.86
C ARG A 329 47.11 11.05 15.38
N LEU A 330 45.90 11.38 15.84
CA LEU A 330 45.45 11.21 17.21
C LEU A 330 44.35 10.14 17.31
N ASP A 331 44.41 9.38 18.39
CA ASP A 331 43.47 8.32 18.74
C ASP A 331 42.52 8.88 19.81
N ASN A 332 41.33 9.29 19.41
CA ASN A 332 40.40 9.97 20.30
C ASN A 332 39.37 9.01 20.88
N THR A 333 39.11 9.14 22.19
CA THR A 333 37.92 8.54 22.80
C THR A 333 36.71 9.41 22.48
N PRO A 334 35.69 8.89 21.79
CA PRO A 334 34.48 9.65 21.47
C PRO A 334 33.84 10.27 22.71
N PRO A 335 33.27 11.48 22.62
CA PRO A 335 32.98 12.22 21.38
C PRO A 335 34.12 13.15 20.92
N SER A 336 35.33 13.07 21.48
CA SER A 336 36.43 13.93 21.04
C SER A 336 36.78 13.66 19.57
N THR A 337 37.03 14.75 18.84
CA THR A 337 37.52 14.76 17.46
C THR A 337 38.78 15.62 17.35
N ASP A 338 39.59 15.65 18.39
CA ASP A 338 40.80 16.46 18.43
C ASP A 338 41.82 15.94 17.40
N ALA A 339 42.28 16.80 16.50
CA ALA A 339 43.31 16.45 15.52
C ALA A 339 44.68 16.97 15.98
N PRO A 340 45.81 16.35 15.56
CA PRO A 340 47.14 16.90 15.83
C PRO A 340 47.22 18.37 15.39
N GLN A 341 47.68 19.28 16.24
CA GLN A 341 47.75 20.72 15.92
C GLN A 341 49.19 21.19 15.66
N SER A 342 50.17 20.35 16.03
CA SER A 342 51.62 20.57 15.87
C SER A 342 52.30 19.31 15.31
N LEU A 343 53.48 19.49 14.72
CA LEU A 343 54.36 18.40 14.27
C LEU A 343 54.86 17.48 15.41
N THR A 344 54.64 17.85 16.67
CA THR A 344 54.96 17.03 17.85
C THR A 344 53.78 16.22 18.37
N ASP A 345 52.56 16.47 17.89
CA ASP A 345 51.35 15.87 18.43
C ASP A 345 51.10 14.50 17.82
N GLY A 346 50.64 13.55 18.62
CA GLY A 346 50.22 12.23 18.15
C GLY A 346 51.33 11.42 17.46
N VAL A 347 50.91 10.43 16.69
CA VAL A 347 51.78 9.46 16.01
C VAL A 347 52.02 9.91 14.57
N GLU A 348 53.27 9.88 14.12
CA GLU A 348 53.61 10.07 12.70
C GLU A 348 53.19 8.83 11.91
N VAL A 349 52.28 9.00 10.96
CA VAL A 349 51.78 7.91 10.12
C VAL A 349 52.40 7.94 8.72
N HIS A 350 52.80 9.12 8.22
CA HIS A 350 53.44 9.27 6.93
C HIS A 350 54.42 10.45 6.92
N ASN A 351 55.59 10.28 6.31
CA ASN A 351 56.62 11.31 6.17
C ASN A 351 57.60 10.92 5.05
N ASP A 352 57.15 11.07 3.80
CA ASP A 352 57.96 10.72 2.62
C ASP A 352 57.99 11.88 1.60
N ARG A 353 58.93 11.78 0.65
CA ARG A 353 59.02 12.71 -0.49
C ARG A 353 57.79 12.59 -1.38
N ASN A 354 57.31 13.74 -1.86
CA ASN A 354 56.36 13.81 -2.97
C ASN A 354 57.13 13.39 -4.24
N ILE A 355 56.95 12.15 -4.70
CA ILE A 355 57.58 11.65 -5.93
C ILE A 355 56.80 12.16 -7.14
N VAL A 356 57.41 13.01 -7.97
CA VAL A 356 56.90 13.34 -9.32
C VAL A 356 57.51 12.31 -10.28
N ASP A 357 56.83 11.18 -10.52
CA ASP A 357 57.27 10.24 -11.55
C ASP A 357 56.79 10.76 -12.91
N ALA A 358 57.74 11.00 -13.83
CA ALA A 358 57.52 11.73 -15.08
C ALA A 358 56.70 10.98 -16.14
N LEU A 359 55.89 9.98 -15.76
CA LEU A 359 55.26 9.07 -16.72
C LEU A 359 53.84 8.57 -16.38
N THR A 360 53.13 9.08 -15.37
CA THR A 360 51.70 8.74 -15.18
C THR A 360 50.89 9.86 -14.55
N THR A 361 49.65 10.01 -15.03
CA THR A 361 48.54 10.88 -14.55
C THR A 361 48.52 11.15 -13.05
N PRO A 362 47.99 12.30 -12.56
CA PRO A 362 48.01 12.65 -11.15
C PRO A 362 47.20 11.66 -10.32
N ILE A 363 47.88 10.77 -9.59
CA ILE A 363 47.28 9.90 -8.59
C ILE A 363 47.28 10.68 -7.26
N PRO A 364 46.13 10.84 -6.57
CA PRO A 364 46.17 11.34 -5.20
C PRO A 364 47.00 10.38 -4.35
N TYR A 365 47.92 10.91 -3.56
CA TYR A 365 48.74 10.11 -2.66
C TYR A 365 47.84 9.43 -1.64
N SER A 366 48.20 8.21 -1.24
CA SER A 366 47.44 7.48 -0.25
C SER A 366 48.35 6.73 0.71
N HIS A 367 47.90 6.62 1.96
CA HIS A 367 48.56 5.84 3.00
C HIS A 367 47.50 5.03 3.74
N ILE A 368 47.73 3.72 3.87
CA ILE A 368 46.83 2.82 4.59
C ILE A 368 47.36 2.64 6.01
N ASP A 369 46.65 3.21 6.97
CA ASP A 369 46.93 3.07 8.39
C ASP A 369 46.14 1.87 8.94
N THR A 370 46.83 0.89 9.54
CA THR A 370 46.26 -0.44 9.87
C THR A 370 46.32 -0.74 11.36
N GLY A 371 45.53 -1.72 11.82
CA GLY A 371 45.51 -2.15 13.21
C GLY A 371 44.71 -1.23 14.13
N LEU A 372 43.75 -0.50 13.57
CA LEU A 372 42.92 0.48 14.28
C LEU A 372 41.75 -0.21 15.01
N SER A 373 41.39 0.27 16.18
CA SER A 373 40.28 -0.20 17.01
C SER A 373 38.96 0.44 16.61
N GLU A 374 37.88 -0.35 16.59
CA GLU A 374 36.55 0.09 16.19
C GLU A 374 35.82 1.05 17.16
N ASN A 375 36.35 1.25 18.38
CA ASN A 375 35.71 2.09 19.41
C ASN A 375 36.36 3.47 19.59
N LEU A 376 37.24 3.86 18.67
CA LEU A 376 37.92 5.15 18.68
C LEU A 376 37.58 5.94 17.41
N ILE A 377 37.71 7.27 17.52
CA ILE A 377 37.73 8.16 16.35
C ILE A 377 39.19 8.54 16.10
N TYR A 378 39.63 8.40 14.86
CA TYR A 378 40.99 8.74 14.43
C TYR A 378 40.95 10.02 13.64
N CYS A 379 41.72 11.01 14.10
CA CYS A 379 41.84 12.30 13.44
C CYS A 379 43.27 12.47 12.93
N TYR A 380 43.39 12.77 11.65
CA TYR A 380 44.66 12.98 10.97
C TYR A 380 44.86 14.45 10.70
N SER A 381 46.11 14.91 10.77
CA SER A 381 46.53 16.23 10.30
C SER A 381 47.70 16.13 9.35
N ALA A 382 47.74 16.94 8.29
CA ALA A 382 48.83 16.92 7.31
C ALA A 382 49.45 18.30 7.03
N TRP A 383 50.78 18.33 6.94
CA TRP A 383 51.62 19.50 6.64
C TRP A 383 52.44 19.29 5.38
N SER A 384 52.74 20.39 4.69
CA SER A 384 53.71 20.44 3.59
C SER A 384 55.08 20.84 4.09
N TYR A 385 56.13 20.30 3.48
CA TYR A 385 57.51 20.66 3.77
C TYR A 385 58.29 20.85 2.47
N ASP A 386 59.17 21.85 2.45
CA ASP A 386 60.09 22.10 1.35
C ASP A 386 61.53 22.07 1.86
N GLU A 387 62.32 21.19 1.24
CA GLU A 387 63.74 20.99 1.56
C GLU A 387 64.61 22.17 1.11
N SER A 388 64.23 22.86 0.03
CA SER A 388 65.03 23.95 -0.56
C SER A 388 65.04 25.18 0.35
N THR A 389 63.92 25.46 1.01
CA THR A 389 63.76 26.52 2.02
C THR A 389 63.84 26.00 3.45
N SER A 390 63.97 24.68 3.66
CA SER A 390 63.97 24.02 4.97
C SER A 390 62.81 24.47 5.87
N SER A 391 61.62 24.65 5.28
CA SER A 391 60.48 25.28 5.92
C SER A 391 59.22 24.43 5.77
N TYR A 392 58.37 24.46 6.79
CA TYR A 392 57.03 23.85 6.77
C TYR A 392 55.98 24.86 6.35
N SER A 393 54.84 24.36 5.85
CA SER A 393 53.66 25.19 5.65
C SER A 393 53.19 25.82 6.96
N THR A 394 52.66 27.03 6.88
CA THR A 394 52.19 27.80 8.05
C THR A 394 50.88 27.26 8.65
N GLY A 395 50.26 26.26 8.04
CA GLY A 395 49.03 25.59 8.47
C GLY A 395 48.99 24.10 8.07
N TYR A 396 47.91 23.40 8.45
CA TYR A 396 47.67 21.99 8.16
C TYR A 396 46.20 21.71 7.79
N VAL A 397 45.95 20.55 7.19
CA VAL A 397 44.61 20.01 6.97
C VAL A 397 44.29 18.94 7.97
N LEU A 398 43.00 18.69 8.23
CA LEU A 398 42.55 17.61 9.11
C LEU A 398 41.38 16.81 8.52
N ALA A 399 41.31 15.52 8.89
CA ALA A 399 40.19 14.63 8.60
C ALA A 399 40.02 13.60 9.72
N CYS A 400 38.78 13.35 10.14
CA CYS A 400 38.45 12.45 11.25
C CYS A 400 37.48 11.35 10.81
N GLY A 401 37.69 10.12 11.27
CA GLY A 401 36.82 8.98 10.97
C GLY A 401 36.98 7.82 11.93
N ALA A 402 36.04 6.88 11.86
CA ALA A 402 36.00 5.68 12.69
C ALA A 402 35.85 4.43 11.82
N ILE A 403 36.19 3.28 12.38
CA ILE A 403 35.94 2.00 11.70
C ILE A 403 34.42 1.72 11.71
N PRO A 404 33.81 1.35 10.57
CA PRO A 404 32.41 0.96 10.46
C PRO A 404 32.02 -0.12 11.45
N ALA A 405 30.75 -0.13 11.86
CA ALA A 405 30.21 -1.22 12.66
C ALA A 405 30.21 -2.53 11.85
N ALA A 406 30.34 -3.67 12.53
CA ALA A 406 30.08 -4.98 11.94
C ALA A 406 28.62 -5.09 11.45
N ASP A 407 28.43 -5.66 10.27
CA ASP A 407 27.11 -5.88 9.67
C ASP A 407 26.23 -6.78 10.57
N PRO A 408 24.90 -6.58 10.59
CA PRO A 408 24.00 -7.54 11.22
C PRO A 408 23.89 -8.82 10.38
N GLU A 409 23.56 -9.94 11.01
CA GLU A 409 23.43 -11.26 10.39
C GLU A 409 22.03 -11.87 10.65
N ASP A 410 21.68 -12.95 9.96
CA ASP A 410 20.47 -13.78 10.20
C ASP A 410 19.13 -13.02 10.30
N PHE A 411 18.93 -12.02 9.45
CA PHE A 411 17.68 -11.26 9.45
C PHE A 411 16.49 -12.13 9.02
N THR A 412 15.46 -12.16 9.83
CA THR A 412 14.20 -12.88 9.59
C THR A 412 13.01 -11.97 9.87
N LEU A 413 11.95 -12.20 9.10
CA LEU A 413 10.69 -11.48 9.20
C LEU A 413 9.53 -12.47 9.19
N VAL A 414 8.65 -12.37 10.19
CA VAL A 414 7.43 -13.19 10.30
C VAL A 414 6.22 -12.28 10.49
N GLY A 415 5.28 -12.32 9.53
CA GLY A 415 4.00 -11.63 9.64
C GLY A 415 3.00 -12.47 10.44
N ASN A 416 2.57 -11.94 11.59
CA ASN A 416 1.56 -12.55 12.46
C ASN A 416 0.21 -11.84 12.32
N ASN A 417 -0.77 -12.18 13.18
CA ASN A 417 -2.06 -11.48 13.20
C ASN A 417 -1.92 -10.05 13.74
N ALA A 418 -1.04 -9.83 14.72
CA ALA A 418 -0.91 -8.55 15.45
C ALA A 418 0.23 -7.64 14.99
N SER A 419 1.32 -8.22 14.48
CA SER A 419 2.54 -7.49 14.15
C SER A 419 3.34 -8.19 13.05
N ILE A 420 4.27 -7.45 12.45
CA ILE A 420 5.38 -8.03 11.71
C ILE A 420 6.58 -8.12 12.67
N ASP A 421 6.97 -9.34 13.01
CA ASP A 421 8.04 -9.61 13.95
C ASP A 421 9.37 -9.79 13.20
N LEU A 422 10.36 -9.03 13.63
CA LEU A 422 11.70 -8.94 13.08
C LEU A 422 12.68 -9.55 14.07
N SER A 423 13.62 -10.38 13.60
CA SER A 423 14.73 -10.86 14.44
C SER A 423 16.02 -10.99 13.65
N TRP A 424 17.16 -10.76 14.30
CA TRP A 424 18.48 -10.75 13.67
C TRP A 424 19.58 -11.04 14.70
N THR A 425 20.76 -11.41 14.20
CA THR A 425 22.01 -11.48 14.96
C THR A 425 22.70 -10.11 14.88
N LYS A 426 23.04 -9.53 16.04
CA LYS A 426 23.74 -8.24 16.10
C LYS A 426 25.20 -8.42 15.69
N GLY A 427 25.74 -7.51 14.88
CA GLY A 427 27.17 -7.52 14.50
C GLY A 427 28.12 -7.41 15.70
N HIS A 428 27.67 -6.78 16.79
CA HIS A 428 28.35 -6.83 18.09
C HIS A 428 27.34 -6.61 19.24
N PRO A 429 27.53 -7.20 20.44
CA PRO A 429 26.58 -7.07 21.55
C PRO A 429 26.29 -5.63 21.99
N SER A 430 27.29 -4.74 21.94
CA SER A 430 27.18 -3.34 22.36
C SER A 430 26.55 -2.41 21.32
N TYR A 431 26.36 -2.86 20.08
CA TYR A 431 25.84 -2.01 19.01
C TYR A 431 24.34 -1.78 19.13
N ARG A 432 23.84 -0.79 18.42
CA ARG A 432 22.41 -0.61 18.17
C ARG A 432 22.08 -1.08 16.75
N THR A 433 20.80 -1.33 16.49
CA THR A 433 20.30 -1.66 15.16
C THR A 433 19.27 -0.62 14.73
N ILE A 434 19.53 0.06 13.61
CA ILE A 434 18.57 0.94 12.96
C ILE A 434 17.65 0.10 12.09
N ILE A 435 16.34 0.32 12.20
CA ILE A 435 15.32 -0.36 11.41
C ILE A 435 14.57 0.67 10.58
N ARG A 436 14.67 0.55 9.25
CA ARG A 436 13.88 1.37 8.30
C ARG A 436 12.83 0.52 7.61
N ARG A 437 11.69 1.12 7.27
CA ARG A 437 10.57 0.48 6.57
C ARG A 437 10.07 1.31 5.39
N ASN A 438 9.77 0.63 4.29
CA ASN A 438 8.97 1.13 3.16
C ASN A 438 7.67 0.34 3.01
N GLU A 439 6.59 1.01 2.59
CA GLU A 439 5.39 0.33 2.10
C GLU A 439 5.63 -0.17 0.65
N GLY A 440 5.16 -1.38 0.34
CA GLY A 440 5.33 -2.04 -0.94
C GLY A 440 6.38 -3.15 -0.92
N ASN A 441 7.05 -3.34 -2.06
CA ASN A 441 7.96 -4.47 -2.31
C ASN A 441 9.42 -4.04 -2.55
N VAL A 442 9.77 -2.78 -2.22
CA VAL A 442 11.13 -2.24 -2.40
C VAL A 442 11.72 -1.87 -1.04
N PRO A 443 12.76 -2.59 -0.57
CA PRO A 443 13.40 -2.29 0.71
C PRO A 443 14.15 -0.96 0.67
N PRO A 444 14.25 -0.23 1.79
CA PRO A 444 15.17 0.89 1.93
C PRO A 444 16.62 0.47 1.64
N SER A 445 17.35 1.22 0.81
CA SER A 445 18.74 0.92 0.43
C SER A 445 19.78 1.78 1.13
N THR A 446 19.36 2.88 1.78
CA THR A 446 20.22 3.75 2.60
C THR A 446 19.54 4.06 3.93
N ILE A 447 20.32 4.52 4.91
CA ILE A 447 19.80 4.86 6.25
C ILE A 447 18.85 6.05 6.27
N ASP A 448 18.75 6.82 5.18
CA ASP A 448 17.86 7.98 5.05
C ASP A 448 16.57 7.67 4.27
N GLN A 449 16.50 6.49 3.64
CA GLN A 449 15.31 6.05 2.93
C GLN A 449 14.31 5.40 3.88
N GLY A 450 13.02 5.66 3.60
CA GLY A 450 11.92 5.09 4.36
C GLY A 450 11.74 5.66 5.77
N ILE A 451 10.78 5.13 6.49
CA ILE A 451 10.42 5.58 7.83
C ILE A 451 11.33 4.87 8.85
N LEU A 452 11.88 5.62 9.80
CA LEU A 452 12.57 5.06 10.97
C LEU A 452 11.54 4.40 11.88
N ILE A 453 11.63 3.09 12.03
CA ILE A 453 10.77 2.31 12.91
C ILE A 453 11.35 2.26 14.31
N ASP A 454 12.64 1.94 14.42
CA ASP A 454 13.34 1.92 15.70
C ASP A 454 14.86 2.07 15.53
N ASN A 455 15.53 2.48 16.61
CA ASN A 455 16.99 2.45 16.78
C ASN A 455 17.29 1.77 18.13
N THR A 456 17.34 0.44 18.10
CA THR A 456 17.20 -0.39 19.29
C THR A 456 18.50 -1.05 19.72
N THR A 457 18.62 -1.33 21.02
CA THR A 457 19.68 -2.21 21.55
C THR A 457 19.31 -3.68 21.51
N ALA A 458 18.05 -4.02 21.19
CA ALA A 458 17.56 -5.39 21.10
C ALA A 458 18.06 -6.10 19.83
N SER A 459 17.84 -7.41 19.77
CA SER A 459 18.07 -8.28 18.60
C SER A 459 16.76 -8.74 17.95
N SER A 460 15.65 -8.12 18.33
CA SER A 460 14.32 -8.36 17.78
C SER A 460 13.43 -7.12 17.95
N TYR A 461 12.41 -7.01 17.11
CA TYR A 461 11.43 -5.92 17.15
C TYR A 461 10.08 -6.38 16.59
N SER A 462 8.98 -5.92 17.18
CA SER A 462 7.61 -6.22 16.70
C SER A 462 6.94 -4.96 16.19
N ASP A 463 6.77 -4.86 14.87
CA ASP A 463 6.08 -3.74 14.24
C ASP A 463 4.56 -3.94 14.28
N THR A 464 3.94 -3.30 15.27
CA THR A 464 2.48 -3.28 15.48
C THR A 464 1.78 -2.17 14.68
N THR A 465 2.53 -1.34 13.96
CA THR A 465 2.00 -0.21 13.18
C THR A 465 1.70 -0.58 11.73
N ALA A 466 2.10 -1.78 11.29
CA ALA A 466 1.82 -2.30 9.96
C ALA A 466 0.31 -2.59 9.78
N GLU A 467 -0.23 -2.26 8.61
CA GLU A 467 -1.63 -2.54 8.29
C GLU A 467 -1.82 -3.92 7.63
N ALA A 468 -2.95 -4.56 7.92
CA ALA A 468 -3.27 -5.88 7.39
C ALA A 468 -3.44 -5.88 5.88
N GLY A 469 -2.84 -6.88 5.21
CA GLY A 469 -2.92 -7.02 3.75
C GLY A 469 -2.03 -6.06 2.95
N LYS A 470 -1.28 -5.17 3.61
CA LYS A 470 -0.22 -4.38 2.98
C LYS A 470 1.12 -5.09 3.10
N SER A 471 1.91 -5.01 2.03
CA SER A 471 3.30 -5.48 2.02
C SER A 471 4.23 -4.37 2.50
N TYR A 472 5.21 -4.75 3.31
CA TYR A 472 6.24 -3.86 3.84
C TYR A 472 7.61 -4.50 3.66
N CYS A 473 8.59 -3.69 3.32
CA CYS A 473 9.99 -4.09 3.27
C CYS A 473 10.80 -3.35 4.33
N TYR A 474 11.62 -4.10 5.04
CA TYR A 474 12.45 -3.61 6.14
C TYR A 474 13.91 -3.77 5.77
N SER A 475 14.72 -2.81 6.22
CA SER A 475 16.18 -2.89 6.15
C SER A 475 16.79 -2.54 7.50
N ILE A 476 17.85 -3.25 7.87
CA ILE A 476 18.54 -3.10 9.15
C ILE A 476 20.03 -2.83 8.98
N TRP A 477 20.55 -1.88 9.77
CA TRP A 477 21.98 -1.53 9.85
C TRP A 477 22.44 -1.61 11.30
N SER A 478 23.71 -1.98 11.51
CA SER A 478 24.35 -1.88 12.82
C SER A 478 24.94 -0.49 13.01
N VAL A 479 24.90 0.00 14.25
CA VAL A 479 25.52 1.27 14.64
C VAL A 479 26.37 1.06 15.88
N ASN A 480 27.64 1.44 15.80
CA ASN A 480 28.50 1.46 16.98
C ASN A 480 28.05 2.59 17.90
N ALA A 481 27.58 2.23 19.10
CA ALA A 481 27.03 3.19 20.05
C ALA A 481 28.07 4.20 20.58
N SER A 482 29.36 3.88 20.49
CA SER A 482 30.47 4.71 20.97
C SER A 482 30.86 5.77 19.94
N THR A 483 31.04 5.38 18.68
CA THR A 483 31.55 6.25 17.60
C THR A 483 30.45 6.84 16.72
N GLY A 484 29.24 6.26 16.73
CA GLY A 484 28.17 6.58 15.79
C GLY A 484 28.37 5.98 14.39
N ALA A 485 29.46 5.23 14.17
CA ALA A 485 29.75 4.62 12.89
C ALA A 485 28.70 3.57 12.51
N VAL A 486 28.18 3.67 11.29
CA VAL A 486 27.21 2.74 10.73
C VAL A 486 27.93 1.63 9.97
N SER A 487 27.32 0.45 9.90
CA SER A 487 27.82 -0.66 9.09
C SER A 487 27.75 -0.36 7.59
N ASN A 488 28.70 -0.89 6.82
CA ASN A 488 28.72 -0.73 5.37
C ASN A 488 27.65 -1.60 4.69
N GLY A 489 27.43 -2.81 5.21
CA GLY A 489 26.37 -3.71 4.79
C GLY A 489 25.08 -3.51 5.58
N TYR A 490 24.00 -4.03 5.00
CA TYR A 490 22.67 -4.09 5.60
C TYR A 490 21.95 -5.34 5.14
N LEU A 491 20.98 -5.77 5.94
CA LEU A 491 20.08 -6.86 5.57
C LEU A 491 18.69 -6.30 5.29
N SER A 492 17.98 -6.91 4.34
CA SER A 492 16.64 -6.50 4.00
C SER A 492 15.72 -7.69 3.75
N GLN A 493 14.45 -7.54 4.10
CA GLN A 493 13.42 -8.55 3.91
C GLN A 493 12.05 -7.90 3.77
N CYS A 494 11.20 -8.49 2.96
CA CYS A 494 9.83 -8.05 2.76
C CYS A 494 8.85 -9.08 3.31
N GLY A 495 7.71 -8.61 3.81
CA GLY A 495 6.61 -9.45 4.24
C GLY A 495 5.29 -8.70 4.31
N THR A 496 4.23 -9.42 4.62
CA THR A 496 2.87 -8.88 4.71
C THR A 496 2.29 -9.28 6.05
N LEU A 497 1.60 -8.35 6.71
CA LEU A 497 0.87 -8.68 7.93
C LEU A 497 -0.30 -9.60 7.57
N TYR A 498 -0.31 -10.80 8.15
CA TYR A 498 -1.31 -11.82 7.88
C TYR A 498 -2.43 -11.75 8.91
N ARG A 499 -3.54 -11.08 8.57
CA ARG A 499 -4.71 -10.93 9.43
C ARG A 499 -5.99 -11.12 8.63
N VAL A 500 -6.83 -12.05 9.06
CA VAL A 500 -8.18 -12.22 8.50
C VAL A 500 -9.02 -11.02 8.90
N SER A 501 -9.47 -10.25 7.91
CA SER A 501 -10.28 -9.05 8.18
C SER A 501 -11.75 -9.40 8.42
N LEU A 502 -12.43 -8.55 9.19
CA LEU A 502 -13.82 -8.75 9.54
C LEU A 502 -14.74 -8.50 8.31
N PRO A 503 -15.81 -9.29 8.11
CA PRO A 503 -16.78 -9.04 7.04
C PRO A 503 -17.56 -7.75 7.26
N THR A 504 -17.73 -6.94 6.21
CA THR A 504 -18.40 -5.63 6.28
C THR A 504 -19.80 -5.68 5.67
N ASN A 505 -20.61 -4.64 5.88
CA ASN A 505 -21.99 -4.54 5.36
C ASN A 505 -22.86 -5.76 5.69
N PHE A 506 -22.71 -6.32 6.90
CA PHE A 506 -23.52 -7.45 7.33
C PHE A 506 -24.94 -7.00 7.64
N ILE A 507 -25.92 -7.52 6.89
CA ILE A 507 -27.32 -7.10 6.94
C ILE A 507 -28.22 -8.32 7.08
N ALA A 508 -29.25 -8.20 7.91
CA ALA A 508 -30.36 -9.15 8.02
C ALA A 508 -31.65 -8.48 7.51
N SER A 509 -32.27 -9.05 6.48
CA SER A 509 -33.33 -8.40 5.68
C SER A 509 -34.43 -9.38 5.28
N ASN A 510 -35.53 -8.83 4.72
CA ASN A 510 -36.67 -9.59 4.19
C ASN A 510 -37.16 -10.71 5.12
N PRO A 511 -37.47 -10.41 6.39
CA PRO A 511 -37.97 -11.42 7.31
C PRO A 511 -39.33 -11.92 6.82
N THR A 512 -39.51 -13.24 6.83
CA THR A 512 -40.81 -13.90 6.75
C THR A 512 -41.13 -14.49 8.12
N ALA A 513 -42.18 -15.30 8.23
CA ALA A 513 -42.49 -15.98 9.49
C ALA A 513 -41.52 -17.13 9.82
N SER A 514 -40.72 -17.58 8.86
CA SER A 514 -39.79 -18.71 9.02
C SER A 514 -38.43 -18.50 8.36
N SER A 515 -38.13 -17.32 7.80
CA SER A 515 -36.84 -17.05 7.16
C SER A 515 -36.36 -15.61 7.32
N ILE A 516 -35.03 -15.43 7.29
CA ILE A 516 -34.35 -14.13 7.25
C ILE A 516 -33.21 -14.19 6.23
N ASN A 517 -33.12 -13.20 5.34
CA ASN A 517 -32.04 -13.12 4.34
C ASN A 517 -30.84 -12.38 4.93
N LEU A 518 -29.66 -12.99 4.82
CA LEU A 518 -28.39 -12.45 5.28
C LEU A 518 -27.49 -12.10 4.08
N SER A 519 -26.85 -10.94 4.12
CA SER A 519 -25.89 -10.50 3.10
C SER A 519 -24.71 -9.76 3.71
N TRP A 520 -23.53 -9.86 3.09
CA TRP A 520 -22.29 -9.22 3.55
C TRP A 520 -21.29 -9.01 2.42
N VAL A 521 -20.26 -8.23 2.70
CA VAL A 521 -19.03 -8.13 1.91
C VAL A 521 -17.93 -8.87 2.66
N LYS A 522 -17.27 -9.82 2.00
CA LYS A 522 -16.15 -10.56 2.59
C LYS A 522 -14.97 -9.64 2.91
N GLY A 523 -14.28 -9.94 4.00
CA GLY A 523 -12.97 -9.36 4.29
C GLY A 523 -11.88 -9.89 3.36
N SER A 524 -10.75 -9.19 3.29
CA SER A 524 -9.48 -9.68 2.75
C SER A 524 -8.92 -10.85 3.58
N VAL A 525 -8.06 -11.65 2.93
CA VAL A 525 -7.38 -12.86 3.45
C VAL A 525 -8.30 -14.07 3.69
N GLY A 526 -9.45 -13.92 4.36
CA GLY A 526 -10.35 -15.05 4.62
C GLY A 526 -11.06 -15.59 3.36
N ASP A 527 -11.08 -16.92 3.17
CA ASP A 527 -11.75 -17.58 2.05
C ASP A 527 -13.25 -17.81 2.31
N LYS A 528 -13.62 -17.92 3.59
CA LYS A 528 -14.97 -18.24 4.07
C LYS A 528 -15.42 -17.24 5.13
N VAL A 529 -16.69 -17.35 5.50
CA VAL A 529 -17.26 -16.72 6.69
C VAL A 529 -17.95 -17.75 7.56
N VAL A 530 -18.08 -17.44 8.84
CA VAL A 530 -18.85 -18.23 9.80
C VAL A 530 -19.94 -17.35 10.39
N ILE A 531 -21.19 -17.81 10.36
CA ILE A 531 -22.33 -17.10 10.93
C ILE A 531 -22.92 -17.93 12.05
N ARG A 532 -23.10 -17.29 13.20
CA ARG A 532 -23.81 -17.83 14.34
C ARG A 532 -25.06 -17.02 14.66
N ARG A 533 -26.10 -17.71 15.12
CA ARG A 533 -27.43 -17.15 15.42
C ARG A 533 -27.82 -17.40 16.87
N SER A 534 -28.49 -16.44 17.49
CA SER A 534 -29.21 -16.63 18.75
C SER A 534 -30.50 -15.80 18.76
N ALA A 535 -31.47 -16.19 19.59
CA ALA A 535 -32.70 -15.42 19.79
C ALA A 535 -32.43 -14.24 20.74
N GLY A 536 -32.92 -13.05 20.38
CA GLY A 536 -32.84 -11.83 21.17
C GLY A 536 -31.50 -11.10 21.11
N THR A 537 -30.39 -11.76 21.45
CA THR A 537 -29.05 -11.13 21.54
C THR A 537 -28.05 -11.81 20.61
N ALA A 538 -27.21 -11.03 19.92
CA ALA A 538 -26.20 -11.56 19.00
C ALA A 538 -25.13 -12.36 19.78
N PRO A 539 -24.69 -13.55 19.28
CA PRO A 539 -23.59 -14.29 19.88
C PRO A 539 -22.32 -13.44 19.99
N GLN A 540 -21.66 -13.41 21.15
CA GLN A 540 -20.43 -12.63 21.36
C GLN A 540 -19.15 -13.43 21.09
N SER A 541 -19.28 -14.74 20.85
CA SER A 541 -18.15 -15.65 20.64
C SER A 541 -18.52 -16.84 19.75
N LEU A 542 -17.50 -17.56 19.25
CA LEU A 542 -17.68 -18.77 18.43
C LEU A 542 -18.20 -19.99 19.21
N SER A 543 -18.34 -19.91 20.54
CA SER A 543 -18.96 -20.94 21.37
C SER A 543 -20.44 -20.66 21.66
N GLU A 544 -20.90 -19.43 21.46
CA GLU A 544 -22.28 -19.02 21.69
C GLU A 544 -23.16 -19.23 20.45
N GLY A 545 -24.46 -19.39 20.67
CA GLY A 545 -25.45 -19.55 19.61
C GLY A 545 -25.28 -20.83 18.77
N THR A 546 -26.04 -20.89 17.69
CA THR A 546 -26.00 -22.00 16.72
C THR A 546 -25.26 -21.55 15.47
N GLU A 547 -24.27 -22.34 15.01
CA GLU A 547 -23.66 -22.15 13.70
C GLU A 547 -24.66 -22.52 12.61
N ILE A 548 -25.01 -21.54 11.77
CA ILE A 548 -25.98 -21.74 10.68
C ILE A 548 -25.30 -21.73 9.31
N TYR A 549 -24.06 -21.21 9.23
CA TYR A 549 -23.37 -21.05 7.96
C TYR A 549 -21.85 -21.05 8.14
N ARG A 550 -21.15 -21.83 7.31
CA ARG A 550 -19.69 -21.84 7.17
C ARG A 550 -19.32 -22.09 5.72
N ASN A 551 -19.25 -21.05 4.91
CA ASN A 551 -18.96 -21.20 3.48
C ASN A 551 -18.46 -19.90 2.85
N SER A 552 -18.25 -19.90 1.53
CA SER A 552 -17.61 -18.84 0.77
C SER A 552 -18.57 -17.98 -0.05
N ALA A 553 -19.89 -18.03 0.16
CA ALA A 553 -20.79 -17.08 -0.52
C ALA A 553 -20.81 -15.72 0.20
N ASN A 554 -21.52 -14.77 -0.39
CA ASN A 554 -21.72 -13.41 0.15
C ASN A 554 -23.18 -13.18 0.62
N SER A 555 -24.00 -14.23 0.57
CA SER A 555 -25.37 -14.22 1.07
C SER A 555 -25.79 -15.62 1.52
N TYR A 556 -26.79 -15.65 2.40
CA TYR A 556 -27.39 -16.88 2.91
C TYR A 556 -28.84 -16.60 3.34
N ILE A 557 -29.75 -17.53 3.09
CA ILE A 557 -31.14 -17.46 3.60
C ILE A 557 -31.21 -18.39 4.80
N ASP A 558 -31.39 -17.82 5.98
CA ASP A 558 -31.64 -18.59 7.19
C ASP A 558 -33.11 -18.98 7.24
N ASN A 559 -33.43 -20.23 6.91
CA ASN A 559 -34.78 -20.81 6.95
C ASN A 559 -34.87 -22.02 7.89
N ASN A 560 -33.85 -22.23 8.72
CA ASN A 560 -33.72 -23.41 9.58
C ASN A 560 -34.42 -23.20 10.94
N SER A 561 -35.69 -23.60 11.00
CA SER A 561 -36.49 -23.69 12.23
C SER A 561 -36.60 -22.37 13.00
N LEU A 562 -36.84 -21.26 12.30
CA LEU A 562 -37.12 -19.98 12.95
C LEU A 562 -38.57 -19.96 13.45
N ASN A 563 -38.74 -19.49 14.68
CA ASN A 563 -40.04 -19.19 15.25
C ASN A 563 -40.52 -17.85 14.70
N PHE A 564 -41.84 -17.70 14.53
CA PHE A 564 -42.44 -16.43 14.12
C PHE A 564 -42.42 -15.40 15.26
N ASN A 565 -42.58 -14.12 14.92
CA ASN A 565 -42.56 -13.00 15.85
C ASN A 565 -41.39 -13.05 16.86
N THR A 566 -40.24 -13.56 16.41
CA THR A 566 -39.07 -13.81 17.24
C THR A 566 -37.90 -13.01 16.67
N SER A 567 -37.28 -12.18 17.50
CA SER A 567 -36.06 -11.46 17.14
C SER A 567 -34.89 -12.43 17.12
N TYR A 568 -34.22 -12.54 15.96
CA TYR A 568 -32.98 -13.29 15.80
C TYR A 568 -31.85 -12.33 15.53
N CYS A 569 -30.76 -12.53 16.26
CA CYS A 569 -29.52 -11.79 16.09
C CYS A 569 -28.42 -12.74 15.65
N TYR A 570 -27.58 -12.21 14.77
CA TYR A 570 -26.54 -12.94 14.06
C TYR A 570 -25.20 -12.27 14.30
N SER A 571 -24.14 -13.09 14.35
CA SER A 571 -22.76 -12.63 14.38
C SER A 571 -21.97 -13.33 13.27
N ILE A 572 -21.15 -12.57 12.55
CA ILE A 572 -20.36 -13.06 11.41
C ILE A 572 -18.87 -12.82 11.62
N TRP A 573 -18.06 -13.86 11.40
CA TRP A 573 -16.60 -13.83 11.39
C TRP A 573 -16.06 -14.14 10.01
N GLY A 574 -14.95 -13.51 9.64
CA GLY A 574 -14.11 -13.97 8.54
C GLY A 574 -13.36 -15.23 8.97
N TYR A 575 -13.14 -16.16 8.04
CA TYR A 575 -12.46 -17.42 8.32
C TYR A 575 -11.53 -17.79 7.17
N ASP A 576 -10.27 -18.09 7.49
CA ASP A 576 -9.30 -18.69 6.58
C ASP A 576 -9.17 -20.18 6.90
N SER A 577 -9.62 -21.03 5.96
CA SER A 577 -9.64 -22.48 6.14
C SER A 577 -8.30 -23.17 5.88
N ILE A 578 -7.28 -22.48 5.38
CA ILE A 578 -5.92 -22.99 5.22
C ILE A 578 -5.15 -22.86 6.53
N LYS A 579 -5.25 -21.70 7.20
CA LYS A 579 -4.55 -21.46 8.48
C LYS A 579 -5.40 -21.72 9.72
N ASP A 580 -6.66 -22.10 9.55
CA ASP A 580 -7.65 -22.28 10.62
C ASP A 580 -7.73 -21.04 11.54
N GLN A 581 -7.84 -19.87 10.93
CA GLN A 581 -7.86 -18.58 11.63
C GLN A 581 -9.12 -17.78 11.35
N TYR A 582 -9.62 -17.11 12.39
CA TYR A 582 -10.81 -16.26 12.35
C TYR A 582 -10.41 -14.78 12.43
N SER A 583 -11.30 -13.90 11.97
CA SER A 583 -11.18 -12.47 12.27
C SER A 583 -11.27 -12.22 13.78
N GLU A 584 -10.45 -11.29 14.29
CA GLU A 584 -10.42 -10.94 15.73
C GLU A 584 -11.70 -10.25 16.21
N SER A 585 -12.46 -9.67 15.28
CA SER A 585 -13.76 -9.05 15.53
C SER A 585 -14.82 -9.67 14.62
N PHE A 586 -16.07 -9.41 14.97
CA PHE A 586 -17.24 -9.84 14.21
C PHE A 586 -18.17 -8.67 13.96
N ALA A 587 -18.99 -8.79 12.94
CA ALA A 587 -20.11 -7.89 12.72
C ALA A 587 -21.40 -8.56 13.20
N THR A 588 -22.40 -7.76 13.56
CA THR A 588 -23.70 -8.25 14.02
C THR A 588 -24.84 -7.67 13.20
N ALA A 589 -25.89 -8.44 12.99
CA ALA A 589 -27.15 -7.98 12.41
C ALA A 589 -28.31 -8.66 13.12
N CYS A 590 -29.45 -7.98 13.25
CA CYS A 590 -30.65 -8.55 13.87
C CYS A 590 -31.87 -8.28 12.98
N ASN A 591 -32.83 -9.20 12.98
CA ASN A 591 -34.14 -8.96 12.41
C ASN A 591 -35.20 -9.82 13.12
N THR A 592 -36.47 -9.43 13.03
CA THR A 592 -37.59 -10.13 13.67
C THR A 592 -38.45 -10.79 12.62
N THR A 593 -38.69 -12.09 12.75
CA THR A 593 -39.62 -12.82 11.89
C THR A 593 -41.03 -12.28 12.02
N THR A 594 -41.81 -12.33 10.94
CA THR A 594 -43.17 -11.78 10.92
C THR A 594 -44.18 -12.70 11.61
N ASP A 595 -45.32 -12.17 12.04
CA ASP A 595 -46.46 -12.98 12.50
C ASP A 595 -47.25 -13.55 11.29
N PRO A 596 -47.37 -14.88 11.14
CA PRO A 596 -48.12 -15.51 10.06
C PRO A 596 -49.60 -15.72 10.37
N SER A 597 -50.16 -15.21 11.47
CA SER A 597 -51.52 -15.51 11.93
C SER A 597 -52.63 -15.36 10.86
N GLY A 598 -52.44 -14.49 9.86
CA GLY A 598 -53.34 -14.34 8.70
C GLY A 598 -53.13 -15.31 7.52
N LEU A 599 -52.06 -16.12 7.53
CA LEU A 599 -51.65 -17.02 6.43
C LEU A 599 -51.80 -18.49 6.83
N THR A 600 -52.99 -18.87 7.28
CA THR A 600 -53.31 -20.26 7.63
C THR A 600 -53.69 -21.08 6.40
N LEU A 601 -53.58 -22.41 6.49
CA LEU A 601 -54.09 -23.33 5.47
C LEU A 601 -55.60 -23.14 5.22
N LEU A 602 -56.35 -22.77 6.27
CA LEU A 602 -57.77 -22.45 6.17
C LEU A 602 -58.01 -21.26 5.24
N ASN A 603 -57.32 -20.14 5.47
CA ASN A 603 -57.45 -18.93 4.65
C ASN A 603 -57.00 -19.17 3.21
N ALA A 604 -55.94 -19.98 3.02
CA ALA A 604 -55.46 -20.35 1.70
C ALA A 604 -56.51 -21.18 0.93
N VAL A 605 -57.12 -22.17 1.58
CA VAL A 605 -58.20 -22.99 0.99
C VAL A 605 -59.46 -22.15 0.76
N ASP A 606 -59.80 -21.24 1.67
CA ASP A 606 -60.98 -20.39 1.53
C ASP A 606 -60.88 -19.50 0.28
N GLY A 607 -59.71 -18.92 0.04
CA GLY A 607 -59.42 -18.16 -1.18
C GLY A 607 -59.48 -18.95 -2.49
N MET A 608 -59.54 -20.29 -2.46
CA MET A 608 -59.70 -21.13 -3.65
C MET A 608 -61.17 -21.29 -4.08
N LYS A 609 -62.14 -20.83 -3.27
CA LYS A 609 -63.57 -20.93 -3.59
C LYS A 609 -63.89 -20.33 -4.97
N GLY A 610 -64.62 -21.09 -5.80
CA GLY A 610 -65.02 -20.65 -7.13
C GLY A 610 -63.88 -20.48 -8.15
N THR A 611 -62.65 -20.90 -7.82
CA THR A 611 -61.50 -20.82 -8.74
C THR A 611 -61.37 -22.05 -9.67
N GLY A 612 -62.32 -22.98 -9.61
CA GLY A 612 -62.36 -24.21 -10.40
C GLY A 612 -61.44 -25.32 -9.89
N ASN A 613 -61.77 -26.57 -10.23
CA ASN A 613 -61.02 -27.77 -9.79
C ASN A 613 -59.67 -27.89 -10.49
N GLY A 614 -58.71 -28.56 -9.83
CA GLY A 614 -57.40 -28.89 -10.37
C GLY A 614 -56.24 -28.60 -9.41
N ASP A 615 -55.02 -28.66 -9.94
CA ASP A 615 -53.80 -28.42 -9.17
C ASP A 615 -53.64 -26.93 -8.83
N LYS A 616 -53.36 -26.64 -7.55
CA LYS A 616 -53.20 -25.30 -6.98
C LYS A 616 -52.05 -25.29 -5.97
N THR A 617 -51.75 -24.12 -5.41
CA THR A 617 -50.79 -23.96 -4.32
C THR A 617 -51.45 -23.23 -3.15
N ALA A 618 -51.48 -23.86 -1.99
CA ALA A 618 -51.85 -23.20 -0.74
C ALA A 618 -50.62 -22.53 -0.14
N ILE A 619 -50.61 -21.20 -0.11
CA ILE A 619 -49.54 -20.42 0.52
C ILE A 619 -49.91 -20.22 1.99
N THR A 620 -49.10 -20.79 2.88
CA THR A 620 -49.21 -20.60 4.32
C THR A 620 -48.05 -19.76 4.83
N GLY A 621 -48.09 -19.35 6.10
CA GLY A 621 -47.00 -18.59 6.70
C GLY A 621 -45.64 -19.29 6.70
N PHE A 622 -45.60 -20.62 6.55
CA PHE A 622 -44.36 -21.40 6.65
C PHE A 622 -44.00 -22.19 5.39
N ALA A 623 -44.98 -22.49 4.54
CA ALA A 623 -44.80 -23.37 3.39
C ALA A 623 -45.76 -23.03 2.24
N GLU A 624 -45.28 -23.30 1.02
CA GLU A 624 -46.12 -23.41 -0.17
C GLU A 624 -46.47 -24.90 -0.38
N ILE A 625 -47.74 -25.24 -0.20
CA ILE A 625 -48.20 -26.62 -0.22
C ILE A 625 -48.91 -26.88 -1.56
N PRO A 626 -48.42 -27.81 -2.40
CA PRO A 626 -49.16 -28.23 -3.60
C PRO A 626 -50.47 -28.90 -3.20
N VAL A 627 -51.57 -28.49 -3.84
CA VAL A 627 -52.93 -28.91 -3.54
C VAL A 627 -53.60 -29.44 -4.80
N GLU A 628 -54.26 -30.58 -4.69
CA GLU A 628 -55.31 -31.00 -5.62
C GLU A 628 -56.66 -30.51 -5.09
N TYR A 629 -57.27 -29.53 -5.76
CA TYR A 629 -58.50 -28.89 -5.31
C TYR A 629 -59.73 -29.45 -6.03
N ILE A 630 -60.71 -29.90 -5.25
CA ILE A 630 -62.02 -30.37 -5.72
C ILE A 630 -63.12 -29.59 -4.99
N GLU A 631 -64.01 -28.99 -5.75
CA GLU A 631 -65.15 -28.22 -5.27
C GLU A 631 -66.47 -28.86 -5.72
N HIS A 632 -67.36 -29.07 -4.76
CA HIS A 632 -68.75 -29.45 -4.97
C HIS A 632 -69.65 -28.25 -4.70
N ASN A 633 -70.40 -27.82 -5.72
CA ASN A 633 -71.23 -26.62 -5.65
C ASN A 633 -72.61 -26.82 -5.02
N THR A 634 -72.91 -28.02 -4.52
CA THR A 634 -74.20 -28.39 -3.92
C THR A 634 -73.97 -29.36 -2.77
N SER A 635 -75.01 -29.60 -1.96
CA SER A 635 -75.00 -30.69 -0.97
C SER A 635 -74.67 -32.04 -1.62
N VAL A 636 -73.92 -32.89 -0.91
CA VAL A 636 -73.47 -34.21 -1.38
C VAL A 636 -73.89 -35.28 -0.38
N HIS A 637 -74.49 -36.36 -0.90
CA HIS A 637 -74.90 -37.53 -0.12
C HIS A 637 -74.14 -38.76 -0.60
N TYR A 638 -73.29 -39.30 0.27
CA TYR A 638 -72.52 -40.52 0.02
C TYR A 638 -73.23 -41.75 0.58
N THR A 639 -73.92 -42.47 -0.32
CA THR A 639 -74.58 -43.75 0.00
C THR A 639 -73.66 -44.96 -0.15
N THR A 640 -72.52 -44.80 -0.83
CA THR A 640 -71.51 -45.84 -1.07
C THR A 640 -70.10 -45.29 -0.91
N SER A 641 -69.13 -46.17 -0.64
CA SER A 641 -67.71 -45.78 -0.54
C SER A 641 -67.21 -45.10 -1.81
N THR A 642 -66.47 -43.99 -1.64
CA THR A 642 -66.01 -43.13 -2.71
C THR A 642 -64.53 -42.78 -2.52
N ASN A 643 -63.77 -42.93 -3.60
CA ASN A 643 -62.38 -42.48 -3.68
C ASN A 643 -62.35 -41.06 -4.26
N LEU A 644 -61.59 -40.16 -3.64
CA LEU A 644 -61.50 -38.75 -4.04
C LEU A 644 -60.09 -38.41 -4.55
N GLY A 645 -60.02 -37.56 -5.58
CA GLY A 645 -58.77 -37.12 -6.20
C GLY A 645 -58.20 -38.06 -7.25
N ASN A 646 -57.12 -37.62 -7.87
CA ASN A 646 -56.39 -38.31 -8.92
C ASN A 646 -55.50 -39.42 -8.36
N ASP A 647 -54.95 -40.23 -9.25
CA ASP A 647 -54.09 -41.38 -8.96
C ASP A 647 -52.60 -41.02 -8.81
N THR A 648 -52.24 -39.73 -8.85
CA THR A 648 -50.87 -39.27 -8.62
C THR A 648 -50.58 -39.23 -7.12
N ALA A 649 -49.66 -40.09 -6.69
CA ALA A 649 -49.29 -40.23 -5.30
C ALA A 649 -48.30 -39.15 -4.84
N ASP A 650 -48.40 -38.75 -3.58
CA ASP A 650 -47.37 -38.02 -2.82
C ASP A 650 -47.04 -36.59 -3.32
N SER A 651 -47.56 -36.15 -4.46
CA SER A 651 -47.28 -34.85 -5.09
C SER A 651 -48.02 -33.69 -4.40
N SER A 652 -49.26 -33.90 -3.95
CA SER A 652 -50.13 -32.85 -3.42
C SER A 652 -50.97 -33.29 -2.22
N MET A 653 -51.47 -32.31 -1.47
CA MET A 653 -52.54 -32.47 -0.49
C MET A 653 -53.88 -32.50 -1.22
N LEU A 654 -54.79 -33.40 -0.87
CA LEU A 654 -56.14 -33.40 -1.40
C LEU A 654 -56.99 -32.39 -0.63
N VAL A 655 -57.54 -31.39 -1.30
CA VAL A 655 -58.50 -30.44 -0.72
C VAL A 655 -59.87 -30.67 -1.35
N VAL A 656 -60.88 -30.92 -0.53
CA VAL A 656 -62.27 -31.12 -0.97
C VAL A 656 -63.17 -30.13 -0.26
N ARG A 657 -63.72 -29.19 -1.02
CA ARG A 657 -64.68 -28.20 -0.53
C ARG A 657 -66.10 -28.54 -0.95
N TYR A 658 -67.03 -28.42 -0.02
CA TYR A 658 -68.46 -28.61 -0.23
C TYR A 658 -69.20 -27.32 0.08
N ASN A 659 -69.80 -26.71 -0.94
CA ASN A 659 -70.61 -25.49 -0.83
C ASN A 659 -72.07 -25.86 -0.43
N GLY A 660 -72.23 -26.73 0.56
CA GLY A 660 -73.51 -27.28 1.03
C GLY A 660 -73.34 -28.40 2.07
N ASP A 661 -74.43 -29.11 2.37
CA ASP A 661 -74.44 -30.17 3.38
C ASP A 661 -73.74 -31.45 2.88
N VAL A 662 -73.11 -32.19 3.79
CA VAL A 662 -72.52 -33.50 3.49
C VAL A 662 -73.11 -34.57 4.41
N LEU A 663 -73.70 -35.59 3.82
CA LEU A 663 -74.19 -36.79 4.53
C LEU A 663 -73.40 -38.02 4.08
N ILE A 664 -72.83 -38.77 5.03
CA ILE A 664 -72.14 -40.04 4.78
C ILE A 664 -72.90 -41.16 5.49
N ASP A 665 -73.47 -42.08 4.72
CA ASP A 665 -74.27 -43.19 5.28
C ASP A 665 -73.40 -44.25 5.98
N ALA A 666 -74.03 -45.00 6.89
CA ALA A 666 -73.39 -46.14 7.52
C ALA A 666 -72.91 -47.15 6.46
N GLY A 667 -71.64 -47.55 6.54
CA GLY A 667 -71.00 -48.45 5.59
C GLY A 667 -70.33 -47.76 4.39
N ALA A 668 -70.58 -46.46 4.15
CA ALA A 668 -69.82 -45.68 3.17
C ALA A 668 -68.47 -45.24 3.76
N THR A 669 -67.40 -45.34 2.96
CA THR A 669 -66.06 -44.83 3.30
C THR A 669 -65.60 -43.79 2.30
N ILE A 670 -65.17 -42.62 2.78
CA ILE A 670 -64.54 -41.58 1.99
C ILE A 670 -63.04 -41.59 2.25
N THR A 671 -62.25 -41.71 1.18
CA THR A 671 -60.79 -41.76 1.26
C THR A 671 -60.17 -41.20 -0.02
N PRO A 672 -58.93 -40.69 0.01
CA PRO A 672 -58.22 -40.39 -1.23
C PRO A 672 -58.04 -41.62 -2.12
N THR A 673 -58.04 -41.41 -3.44
CA THR A 673 -57.79 -42.46 -4.45
C THR A 673 -56.43 -43.14 -4.27
N THR A 674 -55.41 -42.34 -3.96
CA THR A 674 -54.03 -42.76 -3.73
C THR A 674 -53.43 -42.03 -2.53
N ARG A 675 -52.15 -42.25 -2.22
CA ARG A 675 -51.46 -41.52 -1.13
C ARG A 675 -51.37 -40.03 -1.44
N LYS A 676 -51.59 -39.18 -0.45
CA LYS A 676 -51.54 -37.71 -0.59
C LYS A 676 -50.73 -37.12 0.56
N ARG A 677 -50.30 -35.86 0.43
CA ARG A 677 -49.70 -35.07 1.53
C ARG A 677 -50.73 -34.67 2.60
N GLY A 678 -51.77 -35.48 2.80
CA GLY A 678 -52.92 -35.16 3.64
C GLY A 678 -54.21 -34.97 2.83
N MET A 679 -55.31 -34.94 3.57
CA MET A 679 -56.64 -34.60 3.09
C MET A 679 -57.20 -33.45 3.95
N PHE A 680 -57.68 -32.40 3.30
CA PHE A 680 -58.35 -31.27 3.91
C PHE A 680 -59.78 -31.21 3.39
N MET A 681 -60.75 -31.32 4.29
CA MET A 681 -62.18 -31.26 3.96
C MET A 681 -62.78 -29.98 4.53
N TYR A 682 -63.39 -29.16 3.68
CA TYR A 682 -64.06 -27.91 4.07
C TYR A 682 -65.55 -28.00 3.71
N VAL A 683 -66.43 -27.87 4.69
CA VAL A 683 -67.89 -27.96 4.48
C VAL A 683 -68.54 -26.66 4.92
N ASP A 684 -69.17 -25.96 3.96
CA ASP A 684 -69.91 -24.71 4.20
C ASP A 684 -71.28 -24.96 4.89
N GLY A 685 -71.74 -26.21 4.95
CA GLY A 685 -73.03 -26.62 5.54
C GLY A 685 -72.90 -27.69 6.63
N ALA A 686 -73.97 -28.43 6.89
CA ALA A 686 -73.98 -29.47 7.91
C ALA A 686 -73.18 -30.72 7.48
N LEU A 687 -72.21 -31.15 8.29
CA LEU A 687 -71.51 -32.43 8.13
C LEU A 687 -72.14 -33.51 9.03
N THR A 688 -72.79 -34.51 8.44
CA THR A 688 -73.32 -35.69 9.14
C THR A 688 -72.56 -36.95 8.73
N VAL A 689 -71.81 -37.54 9.66
CA VAL A 689 -70.97 -38.73 9.40
C VAL A 689 -71.51 -39.95 10.14
N ASN A 690 -72.29 -40.79 9.44
CA ASN A 690 -72.69 -42.12 9.91
C ASN A 690 -71.77 -43.24 9.40
N GLY A 691 -70.92 -42.95 8.42
CA GLY A 691 -69.89 -43.84 7.84
C GLY A 691 -68.47 -43.54 8.32
N THR A 692 -67.48 -43.68 7.42
CA THR A 692 -66.04 -43.51 7.73
C THR A 692 -65.39 -42.46 6.82
N ILE A 693 -64.60 -41.54 7.37
CA ILE A 693 -63.62 -40.74 6.63
C ILE A 693 -62.22 -41.28 6.99
N SER A 694 -61.41 -41.65 6.00
CA SER A 694 -60.18 -42.42 6.25
C SER A 694 -58.96 -41.92 5.47
N MET A 695 -57.88 -41.69 6.21
CA MET A 695 -56.50 -41.52 5.70
C MET A 695 -55.62 -42.75 6.00
N THR A 696 -56.22 -43.89 6.36
CA THR A 696 -55.49 -45.13 6.66
C THR A 696 -54.71 -45.60 5.44
N ALA A 697 -53.39 -45.77 5.58
CA ALA A 697 -52.48 -46.12 4.49
C ALA A 697 -52.49 -45.14 3.29
N ARG A 698 -52.91 -43.88 3.53
CA ARG A 698 -52.96 -42.80 2.51
C ARG A 698 -52.00 -41.65 2.81
N GLY A 699 -51.17 -41.74 3.85
CA GLY A 699 -50.11 -40.76 4.10
C GLY A 699 -49.01 -40.80 3.04
N ALA A 700 -48.39 -39.65 2.77
CA ALA A 700 -47.35 -39.53 1.77
C ALA A 700 -46.11 -40.38 2.10
N ALA A 701 -45.51 -40.99 1.08
CA ALA A 701 -44.30 -41.79 1.20
C ALA A 701 -43.07 -41.05 0.65
N ASN A 702 -41.97 -41.06 1.41
CA ASN A 702 -40.70 -40.41 1.04
C ASN A 702 -40.83 -38.89 0.82
N VAL A 703 -41.82 -38.24 1.44
CA VAL A 703 -42.05 -36.80 1.35
C VAL A 703 -41.71 -36.16 2.69
N PRO A 704 -40.71 -35.26 2.76
CA PRO A 704 -40.47 -34.47 3.95
C PRO A 704 -41.72 -33.71 4.37
N GLY A 705 -41.95 -33.60 5.68
CA GLY A 705 -43.07 -32.79 6.16
C GLY A 705 -42.80 -31.31 5.99
N ASP A 706 -43.87 -30.55 5.80
CA ASP A 706 -43.84 -29.10 5.90
C ASP A 706 -44.35 -28.66 7.28
N ARG A 707 -43.95 -27.46 7.71
CA ARG A 707 -44.61 -26.78 8.83
C ARG A 707 -45.93 -26.21 8.32
N ILE A 708 -47.04 -26.57 8.95
CA ILE A 708 -48.37 -26.22 8.46
C ILE A 708 -49.07 -25.39 9.53
N LEU A 709 -49.42 -24.15 9.20
CA LEU A 709 -50.20 -23.31 10.10
C LEU A 709 -51.70 -23.56 9.87
N VAL A 710 -52.39 -24.09 10.86
CA VAL A 710 -53.84 -24.34 10.85
C VAL A 710 -54.55 -23.38 11.80
N LEU A 711 -55.85 -23.19 11.61
CA LEU A 711 -56.70 -22.42 12.52
C LEU A 711 -57.53 -23.40 13.37
N THR A 712 -57.58 -23.20 14.68
CA THR A 712 -58.46 -23.96 15.57
C THR A 712 -59.87 -23.39 15.56
N ASP A 713 -60.84 -24.18 16.06
CA ASP A 713 -62.23 -23.76 16.25
C ASP A 713 -62.37 -22.50 17.14
N SER A 714 -61.39 -22.22 17.99
CA SER A 714 -61.32 -21.01 18.83
C SER A 714 -60.78 -19.78 18.08
N GLY A 715 -60.52 -19.88 16.77
CA GLY A 715 -59.93 -18.82 15.96
C GLY A 715 -58.45 -18.58 16.25
N THR A 716 -57.76 -19.53 16.89
CA THR A 716 -56.34 -19.40 17.23
C THR A 716 -55.50 -20.15 16.20
N SER A 717 -54.45 -19.51 15.67
CA SER A 717 -53.52 -20.20 14.76
C SER A 717 -52.61 -21.15 15.52
N TYR A 718 -52.37 -22.33 14.96
CA TYR A 718 -51.59 -23.40 15.56
C TYR A 718 -50.70 -24.08 14.52
N GLU A 719 -49.48 -24.43 14.89
CA GLU A 719 -48.49 -25.05 13.99
C GLU A 719 -48.46 -26.57 14.12
N ILE A 720 -48.62 -27.27 13.00
CA ILE A 720 -48.26 -28.67 12.84
C ILE A 720 -46.79 -28.73 12.41
N PRO A 721 -45.90 -29.39 13.19
CA PRO A 721 -44.48 -29.42 12.88
C PRO A 721 -44.18 -30.33 11.67
N ALA A 722 -43.17 -29.95 10.88
CA ALA A 722 -42.66 -30.74 9.76
C ALA A 722 -42.21 -32.16 10.15
N VAL A 723 -41.61 -32.30 11.34
CA VAL A 723 -41.16 -33.58 11.91
C VAL A 723 -42.07 -33.96 13.06
N GLY A 724 -42.65 -35.15 12.99
CA GLY A 724 -43.51 -35.69 14.03
C GLY A 724 -42.72 -36.46 15.11
N GLY A 725 -43.33 -37.49 15.69
CA GLY A 725 -42.70 -38.32 16.71
C GLY A 725 -41.42 -39.00 16.21
N ALA A 726 -40.38 -39.02 17.05
CA ALA A 726 -39.12 -39.70 16.76
C ALA A 726 -39.30 -41.22 16.59
N GLY A 727 -38.47 -41.83 15.74
CA GLY A 727 -38.45 -43.28 15.54
C GLY A 727 -37.91 -44.03 16.77
N GLY A 728 -38.42 -45.24 16.99
CA GLY A 728 -37.92 -46.13 18.03
C GLY A 728 -36.50 -46.60 17.73
N ALA A 729 -35.64 -46.65 18.75
CA ALA A 729 -34.30 -47.19 18.63
C ALA A 729 -34.31 -48.73 18.70
N GLY A 730 -33.56 -49.35 17.79
CA GLY A 730 -33.30 -50.79 17.79
C GLY A 730 -32.49 -51.22 19.00
N ARG A 731 -32.74 -52.43 19.48
CA ARG A 731 -32.04 -53.01 20.64
C ARG A 731 -31.37 -54.32 20.29
N TYR A 732 -30.22 -54.58 20.90
CA TYR A 732 -29.47 -55.82 20.75
C TYR A 732 -30.18 -56.97 21.47
N ARG A 733 -30.49 -58.06 20.74
CA ARG A 733 -31.14 -59.28 21.27
C ARG A 733 -32.40 -59.01 22.11
N ALA A 734 -33.21 -58.06 21.68
CA ALA A 734 -34.42 -57.63 22.39
C ALA A 734 -35.53 -57.18 21.42
N SER A 735 -36.74 -57.01 21.95
CA SER A 735 -37.82 -56.32 21.25
C SER A 735 -37.42 -54.87 20.94
N GLY A 736 -37.83 -54.38 19.76
CA GLY A 736 -37.63 -52.98 19.39
C GLY A 736 -38.42 -52.04 20.30
N LEU A 737 -37.93 -50.81 20.47
CA LEU A 737 -38.66 -49.78 21.19
C LEU A 737 -39.80 -49.21 20.34
N PRO A 738 -40.93 -48.82 20.96
CA PRO A 738 -41.96 -48.06 20.26
C PRO A 738 -41.39 -46.71 19.78
N GLY A 739 -41.94 -46.20 18.68
CA GLY A 739 -41.70 -44.81 18.28
C GLY A 739 -42.41 -43.85 19.23
N ALA A 740 -41.93 -42.61 19.29
CA ALA A 740 -42.57 -41.57 20.08
C ALA A 740 -43.93 -41.20 19.48
N ALA A 741 -44.88 -40.87 20.36
CA ALA A 741 -46.17 -40.32 19.93
C ALA A 741 -45.95 -39.00 19.16
N GLY A 742 -46.88 -38.72 18.24
CA GLY A 742 -46.94 -37.42 17.60
C GLY A 742 -47.27 -36.33 18.62
N SER A 743 -46.77 -35.12 18.39
CA SER A 743 -47.12 -33.94 19.16
C SER A 743 -47.60 -32.85 18.23
N ASN A 744 -48.37 -31.92 18.77
CA ASN A 744 -48.91 -30.78 18.07
C ASN A 744 -49.58 -31.10 16.71
N GLY A 745 -50.41 -32.16 16.65
CA GLY A 745 -51.08 -32.59 15.40
C GLY A 745 -50.19 -33.31 14.39
N GLY A 746 -48.88 -33.42 14.66
CA GLY A 746 -47.96 -34.24 13.88
C GLY A 746 -48.18 -35.75 14.09
N SER A 747 -47.74 -36.56 13.13
CA SER A 747 -47.90 -38.01 13.19
C SER A 747 -46.92 -38.68 14.17
N GLY A 748 -47.22 -39.90 14.62
CA GLY A 748 -46.34 -40.68 15.52
C GLY A 748 -45.22 -41.42 14.80
N GLY A 749 -44.07 -41.54 15.46
CA GLY A 749 -42.87 -42.20 14.93
C GLY A 749 -43.02 -43.71 14.79
N GLY A 750 -42.23 -44.29 13.88
CA GLY A 750 -42.23 -45.73 13.65
C GLY A 750 -41.51 -46.49 14.76
N GLY A 751 -42.03 -47.65 15.16
CA GLY A 751 -41.34 -48.53 16.12
C GLY A 751 -40.10 -49.19 15.52
N ALA A 752 -39.12 -49.55 16.36
CA ALA A 752 -38.01 -50.39 15.92
C ALA A 752 -38.45 -51.84 15.73
N GLY A 753 -37.76 -52.55 14.84
CA GLY A 753 -37.90 -53.99 14.73
C GLY A 753 -37.18 -54.71 15.87
N GLY A 754 -37.65 -55.92 16.21
CA GLY A 754 -36.96 -56.80 17.16
C GLY A 754 -35.88 -57.66 16.48
N ALA A 755 -34.89 -58.10 17.23
CA ALA A 755 -33.91 -59.07 16.74
C ALA A 755 -33.56 -60.10 17.83
N ARG A 756 -33.49 -61.39 17.46
CA ARG A 756 -32.99 -62.45 18.36
C ARG A 756 -31.47 -62.52 18.40
N ASN A 757 -30.81 -62.17 17.29
CA ASN A 757 -29.36 -62.16 17.16
C ASN A 757 -28.95 -60.89 16.40
N GLY A 758 -28.21 -59.98 17.05
CA GLY A 758 -27.93 -58.64 16.54
C GLY A 758 -28.86 -57.55 17.08
N THR A 759 -28.70 -56.33 16.58
CA THR A 759 -29.54 -55.17 16.90
C THR A 759 -30.73 -55.09 15.95
N GLY A 760 -31.93 -54.80 16.45
CA GLY A 760 -33.09 -54.52 15.60
C GLY A 760 -32.88 -53.30 14.70
N GLY A 761 -33.57 -53.25 13.56
CA GLY A 761 -33.58 -52.05 12.71
C GLY A 761 -34.31 -50.90 13.37
N ASN A 762 -33.81 -49.68 13.20
CA ASN A 762 -34.44 -48.48 13.76
C ASN A 762 -35.74 -48.16 13.01
N GLY A 763 -36.74 -47.69 13.76
CA GLY A 763 -37.86 -46.97 13.18
C GLY A 763 -37.46 -45.55 12.81
N THR A 764 -38.23 -44.90 11.94
CA THR A 764 -37.96 -43.53 11.49
C THR A 764 -38.91 -42.52 12.13
N ALA A 765 -38.47 -41.26 12.17
CA ALA A 765 -39.32 -40.17 12.59
C ALA A 765 -40.47 -39.98 11.61
N ALA A 766 -41.61 -39.56 12.14
CA ALA A 766 -42.78 -39.20 11.34
C ALA A 766 -42.65 -37.81 10.72
N THR A 767 -43.61 -37.46 9.87
CA THR A 767 -43.74 -36.12 9.29
C THR A 767 -45.08 -35.49 9.66
N SER A 768 -45.30 -34.24 9.25
CA SER A 768 -46.63 -33.63 9.25
C SER A 768 -47.63 -34.38 8.36
N TYR A 769 -47.15 -35.14 7.36
CA TYR A 769 -48.00 -35.81 6.36
C TYR A 769 -48.22 -37.30 6.59
N SER A 770 -47.30 -37.98 7.28
CA SER A 770 -47.33 -39.42 7.45
C SER A 770 -46.66 -39.89 8.73
N GLY A 771 -47.16 -41.01 9.26
CA GLY A 771 -46.51 -41.73 10.36
C GLY A 771 -45.11 -42.22 10.00
N GLY A 772 -44.26 -42.38 11.01
CA GLY A 772 -42.91 -42.90 10.83
C GLY A 772 -42.93 -44.38 10.46
N SER A 773 -41.96 -44.80 9.64
CA SER A 773 -41.86 -46.19 9.18
C SER A 773 -41.18 -47.05 10.24
N ALA A 774 -41.69 -48.26 10.47
CA ALA A 774 -41.15 -49.17 11.45
C ALA A 774 -39.94 -49.95 10.92
N GLY A 775 -38.97 -50.19 11.80
CA GLY A 775 -37.77 -50.95 11.49
C GLY A 775 -38.04 -52.45 11.34
N GLY A 776 -37.15 -53.14 10.61
CA GLY A 776 -37.14 -54.58 10.42
C GLY A 776 -36.17 -55.29 11.38
N THR A 777 -35.91 -56.57 11.15
CA THR A 777 -35.00 -57.35 12.02
C THR A 777 -33.53 -57.08 11.66
N SER A 778 -32.60 -57.38 12.58
CA SER A 778 -31.16 -57.52 12.28
C SER A 778 -30.53 -56.32 11.53
N SER A 779 -30.71 -55.11 12.06
CA SER A 779 -30.20 -53.83 11.56
C SER A 779 -30.84 -53.31 10.26
N ASN A 780 -31.91 -53.94 9.75
CA ASN A 780 -32.67 -53.43 8.62
C ASN A 780 -33.56 -52.24 9.04
N SER A 781 -33.01 -51.03 8.99
CA SER A 781 -33.74 -49.81 9.35
C SER A 781 -34.79 -49.44 8.30
N ALA A 782 -35.85 -48.74 8.72
CA ALA A 782 -36.87 -48.25 7.81
C ALA A 782 -36.36 -47.04 7.01
N ALA A 783 -37.00 -46.76 5.87
CA ALA A 783 -36.78 -45.53 5.13
C ALA A 783 -37.41 -44.33 5.86
N PRO A 784 -36.81 -43.13 5.76
CA PRO A 784 -37.35 -41.92 6.39
C PRO A 784 -38.66 -41.47 5.72
N TYR A 785 -39.33 -40.50 6.35
CA TYR A 785 -40.47 -39.76 5.77
C TYR A 785 -41.64 -40.65 5.35
N GLY A 786 -42.03 -41.60 6.21
CA GLY A 786 -43.13 -42.53 5.94
C GLY A 786 -42.87 -43.48 4.77
N GLY A 787 -41.62 -43.61 4.33
CA GLY A 787 -41.19 -44.49 3.24
C GLY A 787 -41.25 -45.99 3.58
N ALA A 788 -40.49 -46.81 2.86
CA ALA A 788 -40.49 -48.26 3.01
C ALA A 788 -40.17 -48.73 4.45
N GLY A 789 -40.93 -49.69 4.96
CA GLY A 789 -40.62 -50.36 6.24
C GLY A 789 -39.34 -51.20 6.16
N GLY A 790 -38.67 -51.43 7.28
CA GLY A 790 -37.45 -52.25 7.30
C GLY A 790 -37.72 -53.73 7.00
N ASN A 791 -36.85 -54.38 6.24
CA ASN A 791 -37.03 -55.78 5.84
C ASN A 791 -36.87 -56.78 7.00
N GLY A 792 -37.60 -57.90 6.94
CA GLY A 792 -37.44 -59.04 7.83
C GLY A 792 -36.38 -60.01 7.29
N GLY A 793 -35.50 -60.49 8.17
CA GLY A 793 -34.50 -61.53 7.87
C GLY A 793 -34.91 -62.87 8.46
N GLY A 794 -35.00 -63.93 7.64
CA GLY A 794 -35.31 -65.28 8.10
C GLY A 794 -34.04 -66.08 8.37
N ASP A 795 -33.72 -66.36 9.63
CA ASP A 795 -32.79 -67.44 9.97
C ASP A 795 -33.57 -68.75 10.10
N CYS A 796 -33.02 -69.81 9.50
CA CYS A 796 -33.59 -71.16 9.28
C CYS A 796 -34.10 -71.93 10.52
N TYR A 797 -34.05 -71.34 11.72
CA TYR A 797 -34.41 -72.00 12.99
C TYR A 797 -35.54 -71.34 13.78
N SER A 798 -36.17 -70.26 13.29
CA SER A 798 -37.35 -69.70 13.97
C SER A 798 -38.38 -69.14 13.01
N GLY A 799 -39.61 -69.64 13.12
CA GLY A 799 -40.76 -69.19 12.33
C GLY A 799 -41.00 -67.68 12.42
N ALA A 800 -41.42 -67.12 11.28
CA ALA A 800 -41.90 -65.76 11.05
C ALA A 800 -41.08 -64.63 11.70
N SER A 801 -40.03 -64.17 11.01
CA SER A 801 -39.51 -62.82 11.20
C SER A 801 -40.45 -61.81 10.54
N GLY A 802 -40.98 -60.89 11.34
CA GLY A 802 -41.82 -59.79 10.87
C GLY A 802 -40.98 -58.68 10.23
N ALA A 803 -41.48 -58.08 9.16
CA ALA A 803 -40.91 -56.87 8.58
C ALA A 803 -41.67 -55.63 9.11
N GLY A 804 -41.03 -54.48 9.06
CA GLY A 804 -41.59 -53.23 9.57
C GLY A 804 -42.72 -52.68 8.69
N ALA A 805 -43.68 -52.00 9.29
CA ALA A 805 -44.73 -51.25 8.60
C ALA A 805 -44.18 -49.97 7.93
N GLY A 806 -44.67 -49.63 6.74
CA GLY A 806 -44.28 -48.42 5.99
C GLY A 806 -45.08 -48.27 4.69
N ASN A 807 -44.73 -47.30 3.84
CA ASN A 807 -45.30 -47.16 2.49
C ASN A 807 -44.20 -47.28 1.41
N PRO A 808 -44.00 -48.46 0.79
CA PRO A 808 -44.66 -49.76 1.07
C PRO A 808 -44.15 -50.43 2.36
N GLY A 809 -44.84 -51.49 2.82
CA GLY A 809 -44.35 -52.31 3.94
C GLY A 809 -43.04 -53.03 3.61
N GLY A 810 -42.27 -53.40 4.63
CA GLY A 810 -41.07 -54.21 4.44
C GLY A 810 -41.39 -55.66 3.99
N SER A 811 -40.45 -56.33 3.32
CA SER A 811 -40.62 -57.71 2.85
C SER A 811 -40.09 -58.74 3.87
N PRO A 812 -40.64 -59.98 3.97
CA PRO A 812 -41.79 -60.54 3.24
C PRO A 812 -43.14 -60.41 3.96
N ASN A 813 -43.17 -60.01 5.24
CA ASN A 813 -44.39 -60.01 6.08
C ASN A 813 -44.70 -58.63 6.71
N GLY A 814 -44.30 -57.53 6.06
CA GLY A 814 -44.55 -56.18 6.56
C GLY A 814 -45.87 -55.63 6.04
N GLY A 815 -46.66 -55.03 6.93
CA GLY A 815 -47.90 -54.36 6.54
C GLY A 815 -47.64 -53.01 5.88
N THR A 816 -48.49 -52.61 4.94
CA THR A 816 -48.55 -51.20 4.52
C THR A 816 -49.21 -50.39 5.62
N GLY A 817 -48.52 -49.42 6.19
CA GLY A 817 -49.00 -48.78 7.40
C GLY A 817 -48.33 -47.47 7.73
N THR A 818 -48.71 -46.40 7.03
CA THR A 818 -48.58 -45.03 7.53
C THR A 818 -49.88 -44.27 7.24
N GLY A 819 -50.59 -43.87 8.30
CA GLY A 819 -51.75 -42.97 8.19
C GLY A 819 -51.31 -41.58 7.73
N GLY A 820 -52.25 -40.78 7.23
CA GLY A 820 -51.97 -39.41 6.76
C GLY A 820 -52.67 -38.32 7.56
N LEU A 821 -52.27 -37.07 7.31
CA LEU A 821 -52.91 -35.88 7.87
C LEU A 821 -54.35 -35.74 7.39
N LEU A 822 -55.31 -35.63 8.30
CA LEU A 822 -56.70 -35.29 8.01
C LEU A 822 -57.04 -34.00 8.74
N ILE A 823 -57.51 -32.99 8.01
CA ILE A 823 -58.01 -31.74 8.56
C ILE A 823 -59.45 -31.58 8.10
N MET A 824 -60.35 -31.27 9.04
CA MET A 824 -61.74 -30.96 8.76
C MET A 824 -62.02 -29.54 9.26
N ALA A 825 -62.65 -28.76 8.41
CA ALA A 825 -63.11 -27.41 8.69
C ALA A 825 -64.61 -27.32 8.39
N LEU A 826 -65.34 -26.72 9.32
CA LEU A 826 -66.78 -26.51 9.26
C LEU A 826 -67.02 -25.02 9.51
N ASP A 827 -67.90 -24.41 8.73
CA ASP A 827 -68.37 -23.03 8.93
C ASP A 827 -69.64 -23.01 9.81
#